data_AF-A0A9Q8QQD9-F1
#
_entry.id   AF-A0A9Q8QQD9-F1
#
_cell.length_a   1.000
_cell.length_b   1.000
_cell.length_c   1.000
_cell.angle_alpha   90.00
_cell.angle_beta   90.00
_cell.angle_gamma   90.00
#
_symmetry.space_group_name_H-M   'P 1'
#
loop_
_entity.id
_entity.type
_entity.pdbx_description
1 polymer ?
#
loop_
_entity_poly.entity_id
_entity_poly.type
_entity_poly.pdbx_seq_one_letter_code
_entity_poly.pdbx_strand_id
1 'polypeptide(L)'
;MSFEALASEYDKMVDQYCAPRPDLVSFLKGGREFNGGFLIFRDSLLSGRFDGEQSDEWDPDENKLAQVLNTVDIGGLVSQSLFAQGARAVLSAATTSTQSWSALTHSAKIWDVFAGAFSTDGPASVFIATTPEYTIGEFRDLVTRDPYGLSTNESLAGWFEKAMTAEKHIYLSIQSLHTLLLKKPNHIPRLGRFSQDIVEYTLLLKDVKSLHLSNQFTSAPQLQLFRPSASFAILERCNTLKVLHFHKVPFLDRRLLAIILRACPKVEMLGVYECPLVHFGDIICLLDLIHEINLDRRADGQPTITALDLCPEFHGGMTSNNPHRAEAYGLSWAPMCVEIAQRGTFCLVLKAFMKAKAMKLGLLFSKEGALLSFLFKLPHQDLAMATFLDACHRLVDQHKRKSKGENAQMQLLYDLLKPVRVGLERVRNDWSRYYIERMGKSFCFCCSCGCEMVPEFFTSITRQNPAHARSCAGCLLQIKLDMDRGQLRPEKRGILDNLFPDWQMRTYNKDAPFAAASRSVIKLKTTESFRRPDQINSLIRDGKLPLDSLQNLPSLSGLLNGPGSKKPWLLARHEANGLDVYSRVLWRLRNECVTVNEKGNHYPRFDDRLPDHVHECQLPNHGTSFARCRSLADIQRMRNKGEREDGKASGWASYPAADDTGFW
;
A
#
# COMPACT_ATOMS: atom_id res chain seq x y z
N MET A 1 32.44 -13.43 -21.59
CA MET A 1 32.35 -12.67 -20.33
C MET A 1 31.86 -13.61 -19.24
N SER A 2 32.36 -13.55 -18.00
CA SER A 2 31.87 -14.43 -16.92
C SER A 2 30.50 -13.94 -16.41
N PHE A 3 29.75 -14.83 -15.74
CA PHE A 3 28.47 -14.47 -15.12
C PHE A 3 28.63 -13.31 -14.13
N GLU A 4 29.68 -13.34 -13.30
CA GLU A 4 29.96 -12.30 -12.32
C GLU A 4 30.34 -10.96 -12.97
N ALA A 5 30.95 -10.98 -14.15
CA ALA A 5 31.27 -9.77 -14.90
C ALA A 5 30.02 -9.12 -15.49
N LEU A 6 29.07 -9.91 -16.01
CA LEU A 6 27.78 -9.41 -16.50
C LEU A 6 26.89 -8.90 -15.36
N ALA A 7 26.86 -9.60 -14.23
CA ALA A 7 26.18 -9.15 -13.02
C ALA A 7 26.79 -7.84 -12.50
N SER A 8 28.12 -7.73 -12.47
CA SER A 8 28.79 -6.49 -12.10
C SER A 8 28.56 -5.34 -13.09
N GLU A 9 28.44 -5.63 -14.38
CA GLU A 9 28.11 -4.63 -15.40
C GLU A 9 26.67 -4.15 -15.28
N TYR A 10 25.74 -5.06 -14.97
CA TYR A 10 24.37 -4.72 -14.59
C TYR A 10 24.34 -3.85 -13.32
N ASP A 11 25.07 -4.22 -12.26
CA ASP A 11 25.21 -3.42 -11.03
C ASP A 11 25.72 -2.00 -11.34
N LYS A 12 26.76 -1.86 -12.18
CA LYS A 12 27.30 -0.56 -12.60
C LYS A 12 26.30 0.26 -13.39
N MET A 13 25.51 -0.39 -14.25
CA MET A 13 24.44 0.27 -14.97
C MET A 13 23.42 0.78 -13.95
N VAL A 14 22.89 -0.09 -13.08
CA VAL A 14 21.97 0.21 -11.96
C VAL A 14 22.49 1.39 -11.11
N ASP A 15 23.78 1.40 -10.78
CA ASP A 15 24.43 2.47 -10.03
C ASP A 15 24.41 3.81 -10.77
N GLN A 16 24.54 3.83 -12.10
CA GLN A 16 24.35 5.05 -12.90
C GLN A 16 22.88 5.53 -12.95
N TYR A 17 21.89 4.65 -12.74
CA TYR A 17 20.48 5.08 -12.58
C TYR A 17 20.21 5.67 -11.20
N CYS A 18 20.86 5.13 -10.16
CA CYS A 18 20.59 5.50 -8.77
C CYS A 18 21.54 6.57 -8.21
N ALA A 19 22.51 7.06 -8.99
CA ALA A 19 23.40 8.13 -8.57
C ALA A 19 22.67 9.48 -8.66
N PRO A 20 22.64 10.30 -7.58
CA PRO A 20 22.12 11.66 -7.67
C PRO A 20 22.95 12.47 -8.66
N ARG A 21 22.31 13.12 -9.64
CA ARG A 21 23.00 14.03 -10.56
C ARG A 21 23.39 15.31 -9.79
N PRO A 22 24.67 15.73 -9.83
CA PRO A 22 25.16 16.86 -9.04
C PRO A 22 24.70 18.25 -9.52
N ASP A 23 24.05 18.35 -10.68
CA ASP A 23 23.90 19.64 -11.35
C ASP A 23 22.47 20.20 -11.22
N LEU A 24 22.22 21.00 -10.16
CA LEU A 24 21.23 22.10 -10.13
C LEU A 24 21.22 22.74 -8.72
N VAL A 25 22.29 23.44 -8.35
CA VAL A 25 22.44 24.14 -7.05
C VAL A 25 22.23 25.65 -7.14
N SER A 26 22.11 26.25 -8.32
CA SER A 26 22.04 27.72 -8.44
C SER A 26 20.66 28.18 -8.89
N PHE A 27 19.68 28.34 -7.99
CA PHE A 27 18.59 29.34 -8.11
C PHE A 27 17.66 29.36 -6.89
N LEU A 28 18.15 29.64 -5.67
CA LEU A 28 17.28 29.93 -4.52
C LEU A 28 17.91 30.95 -3.56
N LYS A 29 17.77 32.24 -3.88
CA LYS A 29 17.81 33.32 -2.89
C LYS A 29 16.64 34.27 -3.16
N GLY A 30 15.59 34.18 -2.34
CA GLY A 30 14.44 35.06 -2.43
C GLY A 30 13.27 34.64 -1.55
N GLY A 31 13.50 34.39 -0.26
CA GLY A 31 12.42 34.21 0.70
C GLY A 31 11.88 35.56 1.16
N ARG A 32 10.58 35.83 0.95
CA ARG A 32 9.82 36.77 1.78
C ARG A 32 8.54 36.10 2.25
N GLU A 33 8.37 36.11 3.56
CA GLU A 33 7.16 35.68 4.25
C GLU A 33 6.06 36.71 3.99
N PHE A 34 4.86 36.25 3.60
CA PHE A 34 3.64 37.06 3.67
C PHE A 34 2.63 36.35 4.56
N ASN A 35 2.36 36.99 5.71
CA ASN A 35 1.28 36.64 6.62
C ASN A 35 -0.07 37.00 5.99
N GLY A 36 -1.08 36.18 6.28
CA GLY A 36 -2.39 36.19 5.63
C GLY A 36 -3.15 37.52 5.70
N GLY A 37 -3.93 37.76 4.65
CA GLY A 37 -4.91 38.83 4.56
C GLY A 37 -5.71 38.75 3.26
N PHE A 38 -7.01 38.50 3.39
CA PHE A 38 -8.13 38.84 2.49
C PHE A 38 -7.91 38.83 0.96
N LEU A 39 -8.55 37.87 0.28
CA LEU A 39 -8.82 37.90 -1.16
C LEU A 39 -9.93 38.91 -1.48
N ILE A 40 -9.55 40.16 -1.71
CA ILE A 40 -10.28 41.04 -2.63
C ILE A 40 -9.52 40.92 -3.95
N PHE A 41 -10.18 40.38 -4.98
CA PHE A 41 -9.63 40.29 -6.33
C PHE A 41 -9.26 41.70 -6.81
N ARG A 42 -7.96 41.99 -6.86
CA ARG A 42 -7.40 43.19 -7.48
C ARG A 42 -6.91 42.82 -8.87
N ASP A 43 -7.32 43.60 -9.87
CA ASP A 43 -6.92 43.45 -11.26
C ASP A 43 -5.39 43.49 -11.48
N SER A 44 -4.63 43.97 -10.49
CA SER A 44 -3.17 44.08 -10.55
C SER A 44 -2.39 42.77 -10.33
N LEU A 45 -3.04 41.64 -9.99
CA LEU A 45 -2.40 40.31 -9.91
C LEU A 45 -2.47 39.53 -11.23
N LEU A 46 -3.07 40.11 -12.27
CA LEU A 46 -3.32 39.49 -13.58
C LEU A 46 -2.23 39.81 -14.61
N SER A 47 -1.22 40.62 -14.26
CA SER A 47 -0.05 40.87 -15.09
C SER A 47 0.94 39.71 -14.98
N GLY A 48 1.06 38.92 -16.05
CA GLY A 48 1.76 37.65 -16.10
C GLY A 48 3.29 37.69 -15.98
N ARG A 49 3.88 36.54 -16.35
CA ARG A 49 5.32 36.21 -16.38
C ARG A 49 6.20 37.41 -16.73
N PHE A 50 7.22 37.67 -15.91
CA PHE A 50 8.13 38.81 -16.07
C PHE A 50 9.00 38.77 -17.35
N ASP A 51 9.03 37.67 -18.11
CA ASP A 51 9.97 37.50 -19.25
C ASP A 51 9.32 37.04 -20.57
N GLY A 52 8.00 37.18 -20.78
CA GLY A 52 7.34 36.80 -22.03
C GLY A 52 6.36 37.85 -22.52
N GLU A 53 6.49 38.23 -23.80
CA GLU A 53 5.70 39.25 -24.49
C GLU A 53 4.19 39.20 -24.17
N GLN A 54 3.65 40.38 -23.88
CA GLN A 54 2.22 40.63 -23.67
C GLN A 54 1.41 40.24 -24.90
N SER A 55 0.50 39.28 -24.75
CA SER A 55 -0.78 39.33 -25.47
C SER A 55 -1.86 39.72 -24.46
N ASP A 56 -2.28 40.98 -24.48
CA ASP A 56 -3.35 41.53 -23.63
C ASP A 56 -4.75 40.98 -24.01
N GLU A 57 -4.85 40.02 -24.93
CA GLU A 57 -6.11 39.35 -25.27
C GLU A 57 -6.29 38.12 -24.38
N TRP A 58 -7.16 38.28 -23.37
CA TRP A 58 -7.76 37.14 -22.69
C TRP A 58 -8.60 36.37 -23.70
N ASP A 59 -8.14 35.20 -24.11
CA ASP A 59 -8.95 34.28 -24.92
C ASP A 59 -10.13 33.81 -24.06
N PRO A 60 -11.38 34.20 -24.38
CA PRO A 60 -12.56 33.81 -23.62
C PRO A 60 -12.83 32.29 -23.67
N ASP A 61 -12.19 31.58 -24.60
CA ASP A 61 -12.32 30.13 -24.79
C ASP A 61 -11.28 29.31 -24.01
N GLU A 62 -10.30 29.96 -23.36
CA GLU A 62 -9.23 29.27 -22.62
C GLU A 62 -9.67 28.87 -21.19
N ASN A 63 -9.18 27.72 -20.70
CA ASN A 63 -9.57 27.19 -19.40
C ASN A 63 -9.05 28.07 -18.24
N LYS A 64 -9.97 28.84 -17.64
CA LYS A 64 -9.69 29.74 -16.50
C LYS A 64 -9.00 29.07 -15.31
N LEU A 65 -9.28 27.80 -15.02
CA LEU A 65 -8.59 27.07 -13.94
C LEU A 65 -7.13 26.82 -14.30
N ALA A 66 -6.86 26.37 -15.53
CA ALA A 66 -5.50 26.16 -16.02
C ALA A 66 -4.69 27.47 -16.03
N GLN A 67 -5.31 28.59 -16.43
CA GLN A 67 -4.68 29.91 -16.36
C GLN A 67 -4.25 30.28 -14.93
N VAL A 68 -5.15 30.14 -13.95
CA VAL A 68 -4.83 30.39 -12.53
C VAL A 68 -3.70 29.50 -12.03
N LEU A 69 -3.72 28.21 -12.37
CA LEU A 69 -2.69 27.26 -11.98
C LEU A 69 -1.33 27.53 -12.63
N ASN A 70 -1.31 28.16 -13.80
CA ASN A 70 -0.09 28.54 -14.53
C ASN A 70 0.52 29.88 -14.05
N THR A 71 -0.16 30.62 -13.17
CA THR A 71 0.41 31.83 -12.57
C THR A 71 1.58 31.48 -11.64
N VAL A 72 2.70 32.20 -11.76
CA VAL A 72 3.97 31.86 -11.09
C VAL A 72 3.85 31.86 -9.56
N ASP A 73 3.16 32.85 -8.99
CA ASP A 73 3.05 33.00 -7.53
C ASP A 73 1.83 32.26 -6.94
N ILE A 74 0.66 32.43 -7.55
CA ILE A 74 -0.61 31.92 -7.01
C ILE A 74 -0.82 30.45 -7.39
N GLY A 75 -0.43 30.05 -8.59
CA GLY A 75 -0.63 28.70 -9.12
C GLY A 75 0.02 27.61 -8.26
N GLY A 76 1.22 27.88 -7.74
CA GLY A 76 1.92 26.99 -6.80
C GLY A 76 1.17 26.82 -5.47
N LEU A 77 0.60 27.90 -4.93
CA LEU A 77 -0.17 27.88 -3.68
C LEU A 77 -1.53 27.18 -3.86
N VAL A 78 -2.23 27.45 -4.97
CA VAL A 78 -3.50 26.79 -5.31
C VAL A 78 -3.27 25.30 -5.51
N SER A 79 -2.23 24.92 -6.25
CA SER A 79 -1.86 23.52 -6.45
C SER A 79 -1.56 22.85 -5.12
N GLN A 80 -0.74 23.47 -4.26
CA GLN A 80 -0.46 22.94 -2.93
C GLN A 80 -1.73 22.73 -2.10
N SER A 81 -2.67 23.68 -2.13
CA SER A 81 -3.96 23.57 -1.44
C SER A 81 -4.82 22.42 -1.99
N LEU A 82 -4.85 22.23 -3.31
CA LEU A 82 -5.55 21.12 -3.96
C LEU A 82 -4.96 19.77 -3.58
N PHE A 83 -3.63 19.62 -3.63
CA PHE A 83 -2.95 18.39 -3.23
C PHE A 83 -3.14 18.10 -1.73
N ALA A 84 -3.13 19.12 -0.87
CA ALA A 84 -3.40 18.96 0.56
C ALA A 84 -4.82 18.47 0.88
N GLN A 85 -5.78 18.58 -0.05
CA GLN A 85 -7.14 18.06 0.08
C GLN A 85 -7.27 16.56 -0.28
N GLY A 86 -6.18 15.92 -0.69
CA GLY A 86 -6.14 14.48 -1.00
C GLY A 86 -6.29 14.16 -2.49
N ALA A 87 -6.04 12.89 -2.84
CA ALA A 87 -5.96 12.47 -4.24
C ALA A 87 -7.26 12.65 -5.02
N ARG A 88 -8.42 12.57 -4.35
CA ARG A 88 -9.71 12.75 -5.03
C ARG A 88 -9.92 14.18 -5.53
N ALA A 89 -9.53 15.19 -4.75
CA ALA A 89 -9.63 16.58 -5.15
C ALA A 89 -8.73 16.87 -6.36
N VAL A 90 -7.49 16.35 -6.32
CA VAL A 90 -6.54 16.41 -7.44
C VAL A 90 -7.12 15.74 -8.68
N LEU A 91 -7.66 14.52 -8.55
CA LEU A 91 -8.27 13.80 -9.66
C LEU A 91 -9.46 14.57 -10.24
N SER A 92 -10.35 15.09 -9.40
CA SER A 92 -11.48 15.90 -9.86
C SER A 92 -11.02 17.12 -10.64
N ALA A 93 -10.02 17.87 -10.16
CA ALA A 93 -9.46 19.01 -10.87
C ALA A 93 -8.78 18.60 -12.19
N ALA A 94 -8.00 17.51 -12.18
CA ALA A 94 -7.33 16.97 -13.37
C ALA A 94 -8.31 16.52 -14.45
N THR A 95 -9.44 15.90 -14.07
CA THR A 95 -10.45 15.39 -15.02
C THR A 95 -11.31 16.49 -15.64
N THR A 96 -11.21 17.74 -15.19
CA THR A 96 -12.00 18.84 -15.77
C THR A 96 -11.56 19.19 -17.20
N SER A 97 -10.26 19.13 -17.49
CA SER A 97 -9.70 19.33 -18.83
C SER A 97 -8.24 18.89 -18.91
N THR A 98 -7.77 18.57 -20.12
CA THR A 98 -6.36 18.26 -20.40
C THR A 98 -5.44 19.44 -20.03
N GLN A 99 -5.90 20.68 -20.22
CA GLN A 99 -5.15 21.88 -19.82
C GLN A 99 -5.00 21.98 -18.30
N SER A 100 -6.03 21.65 -17.52
CA SER A 100 -5.98 21.66 -16.06
C SER A 100 -5.06 20.55 -15.52
N TRP A 101 -5.11 19.36 -16.13
CA TRP A 101 -4.16 18.30 -15.83
C TRP A 101 -2.72 18.76 -16.07
N SER A 102 -2.43 19.32 -17.25
CA SER A 102 -1.11 19.84 -17.59
C SER A 102 -0.65 20.91 -16.58
N ALA A 103 -1.50 21.89 -16.25
CA ALA A 103 -1.14 22.93 -15.30
C ALA A 103 -0.85 22.37 -13.88
N LEU A 104 -1.62 21.39 -13.41
CA LEU A 104 -1.39 20.73 -12.12
C LEU A 104 -0.11 19.89 -12.09
N THR A 105 0.23 19.21 -13.17
CA THR A 105 1.45 18.38 -13.22
C THR A 105 2.71 19.21 -13.34
N HIS A 106 2.67 20.31 -14.10
CA HIS A 106 3.78 21.25 -14.23
C HIS A 106 4.00 22.07 -12.96
N SER A 107 2.99 22.24 -12.11
CA SER A 107 3.14 22.96 -10.84
C SER A 107 3.76 22.11 -9.73
N ALA A 108 3.58 20.80 -9.76
CA ALA A 108 4.09 19.85 -8.78
C ALA A 108 5.49 19.32 -9.12
N LYS A 109 6.21 18.80 -8.11
CA LYS A 109 7.46 18.06 -8.30
C LYS A 109 7.14 16.58 -8.43
N ILE A 110 7.08 16.08 -9.66
CA ILE A 110 6.74 14.67 -9.94
C ILE A 110 8.02 13.90 -10.22
N TRP A 111 8.28 12.92 -9.36
CA TRP A 111 9.38 11.97 -9.48
C TRP A 111 8.87 10.66 -10.05
N ASP A 112 9.42 10.29 -11.20
CA ASP A 112 9.23 8.97 -11.77
C ASP A 112 10.25 8.01 -11.13
N VAL A 113 9.71 7.05 -10.37
CA VAL A 113 10.49 6.06 -9.65
C VAL A 113 11.27 5.15 -10.59
N PHE A 114 10.75 4.82 -11.77
CA PHE A 114 11.43 3.96 -12.73
C PHE A 114 12.50 4.70 -13.52
N ALA A 115 12.21 5.95 -13.92
CA ALA A 115 13.21 6.79 -14.57
C ALA A 115 14.32 7.25 -13.61
N GLY A 116 14.06 7.23 -12.30
CA GLY A 116 14.98 7.77 -11.30
C GLY A 116 15.22 9.26 -11.52
N ALA A 117 14.21 9.98 -12.01
CA ALA A 117 14.32 11.37 -12.42
C ALA A 117 12.99 12.12 -12.20
N PHE A 118 13.09 13.46 -12.13
CA PHE A 118 11.90 14.30 -12.16
C PHE A 118 11.32 14.32 -13.57
N SER A 119 10.04 13.95 -13.70
CA SER A 119 9.27 14.22 -14.91
C SER A 119 8.86 15.69 -14.97
N THR A 120 8.59 16.29 -13.81
CA THR A 120 8.34 17.73 -13.64
C THR A 120 8.96 18.22 -12.32
N ASP A 121 9.55 19.41 -12.33
CA ASP A 121 10.09 20.08 -11.13
C ASP A 121 9.41 21.44 -10.94
N GLY A 122 8.11 21.41 -10.70
CA GLY A 122 7.29 22.60 -10.57
C GLY A 122 7.54 23.41 -9.29
N PRO A 123 7.10 24.68 -9.22
CA PRO A 123 7.37 25.57 -8.09
C PRO A 123 6.64 25.20 -6.79
N ALA A 124 5.57 24.39 -6.83
CA ALA A 124 4.77 24.08 -5.65
C ALA A 124 5.56 23.29 -4.60
N SER A 125 5.20 23.44 -3.33
CA SER A 125 5.76 22.66 -2.21
C SER A 125 5.14 21.25 -2.12
N VAL A 126 4.86 20.65 -3.28
CA VAL A 126 4.24 19.34 -3.45
C VAL A 126 5.24 18.41 -4.12
N PHE A 127 5.48 17.27 -3.51
CA PHE A 127 6.27 16.19 -4.09
C PHE A 127 5.39 14.96 -4.30
N ILE A 128 5.50 14.36 -5.49
CA ILE A 128 4.77 13.16 -5.88
C ILE A 128 5.80 12.15 -6.38
N ALA A 129 5.99 11.05 -5.66
CA ALA A 129 6.66 9.89 -6.20
C ALA A 129 5.62 8.97 -6.83
N THR A 130 5.78 8.65 -8.11
CA THR A 130 4.84 7.80 -8.85
C THR A 130 5.58 6.77 -9.68
N THR A 131 4.94 5.62 -9.88
CA THR A 131 5.33 4.64 -10.90
C THR A 131 4.35 4.72 -12.07
N PRO A 132 4.68 5.47 -13.13
CA PRO A 132 3.85 5.50 -14.33
C PRO A 132 3.80 4.12 -14.99
N GLU A 133 2.64 3.82 -15.58
CA GLU A 133 2.43 2.62 -16.37
C GLU A 133 2.82 2.92 -17.81
N TYR A 134 3.87 2.26 -18.30
CA TYR A 134 4.32 2.37 -19.69
C TYR A 134 3.94 1.12 -20.46
N THR A 135 3.68 1.26 -21.75
CA THR A 135 3.47 0.17 -22.69
C THR A 135 4.75 -0.16 -23.45
N ILE A 136 4.93 -1.41 -23.86
CA ILE A 136 6.08 -1.81 -24.70
C ILE A 136 6.08 -1.06 -26.05
N GLY A 137 4.89 -0.69 -26.55
CA GLY A 137 4.71 0.14 -27.73
C GLY A 137 5.37 1.51 -27.57
N GLU A 138 5.13 2.20 -26.46
CA GLU A 138 5.76 3.50 -26.17
C GLU A 138 7.29 3.40 -26.18
N PHE A 139 7.86 2.33 -25.62
CA PHE A 139 9.30 2.10 -25.67
C PHE A 139 9.83 1.96 -27.10
N ARG A 140 9.13 1.20 -27.95
CA ARG A 140 9.53 0.97 -29.34
C ARG A 140 9.34 2.22 -30.21
N ASP A 141 8.24 2.93 -30.02
CA ASP A 141 7.91 4.14 -30.78
C ASP A 141 8.95 5.23 -30.53
N LEU A 142 9.45 5.37 -29.30
CA LEU A 142 10.43 6.40 -28.96
C LEU A 142 11.80 6.14 -29.62
N VAL A 143 12.22 4.87 -29.72
CA VAL A 143 13.41 4.48 -30.50
C VAL A 143 13.28 4.85 -31.97
N THR A 144 12.07 4.79 -32.53
CA THR A 144 11.85 5.14 -33.95
C THR A 144 11.71 6.64 -34.19
N ARG A 145 11.18 7.40 -33.22
CA ARG A 145 10.94 8.84 -33.34
C ARG A 145 12.16 9.70 -32.98
N ASP A 146 13.01 9.22 -32.08
CA ASP A 146 14.25 9.89 -31.69
C ASP A 146 15.43 8.91 -31.63
N PRO A 147 15.82 8.32 -32.78
CA PRO A 147 16.87 7.28 -32.83
C PRO A 147 18.26 7.81 -32.43
N TYR A 148 18.44 9.13 -32.37
CA TYR A 148 19.70 9.80 -32.06
C TYR A 148 19.69 10.54 -30.72
N GLY A 149 18.58 10.49 -29.96
CA GLY A 149 18.43 11.18 -28.67
C GLY A 149 18.58 12.71 -28.77
N LEU A 150 18.17 13.30 -29.90
CA LEU A 150 18.33 14.72 -30.21
C LEU A 150 17.20 15.59 -29.63
N SER A 151 16.14 14.98 -29.06
CA SER A 151 15.10 15.76 -28.39
C SER A 151 15.60 16.32 -27.06
N THR A 152 15.22 17.57 -26.77
CA THR A 152 15.57 18.29 -25.54
C THR A 152 14.98 17.67 -24.26
N ASN A 153 14.14 16.63 -24.39
CA ASN A 153 13.67 15.78 -23.30
C ASN A 153 14.67 14.63 -23.04
N GLU A 154 15.95 14.96 -22.86
CA GLU A 154 17.06 14.01 -22.65
C GLU A 154 16.82 13.00 -21.50
N SER A 155 15.91 13.29 -20.57
CA SER A 155 15.64 12.44 -19.39
C SER A 155 14.89 11.15 -19.70
N LEU A 156 13.89 11.18 -20.60
CA LEU A 156 13.02 10.02 -20.85
C LEU A 156 13.57 9.11 -21.96
N ALA A 157 14.08 9.67 -23.06
CA ALA A 157 14.64 8.89 -24.16
C ALA A 157 15.86 8.06 -23.71
N GLY A 158 16.77 8.70 -22.98
CA GLY A 158 17.92 8.01 -22.38
C GLY A 158 17.53 6.98 -21.33
N TRP A 159 16.41 7.16 -20.62
CA TRP A 159 15.90 6.15 -19.70
C TRP A 159 15.39 4.90 -20.44
N PHE A 160 14.66 5.07 -21.53
CA PHE A 160 14.09 3.96 -22.30
C PHE A 160 15.19 3.02 -22.81
N GLU A 161 16.22 3.58 -23.44
CA GLU A 161 17.38 2.84 -23.94
C GLU A 161 18.07 2.04 -22.83
N LYS A 162 18.27 2.70 -21.68
CA LYS A 162 18.87 2.06 -20.51
C LYS A 162 17.99 0.93 -19.99
N ALA A 163 16.67 1.10 -19.89
CA ALA A 163 15.78 0.04 -19.43
C ALA A 163 15.77 -1.18 -20.39
N MET A 164 15.80 -0.95 -21.71
CA MET A 164 15.95 -2.02 -22.70
C MET A 164 17.27 -2.76 -22.58
N THR A 165 18.35 -2.02 -22.33
CA THR A 165 19.70 -2.59 -22.14
C THR A 165 19.78 -3.41 -20.85
N ALA A 166 19.23 -2.91 -19.74
CA ALA A 166 19.11 -3.63 -18.47
C ALA A 166 18.38 -4.97 -18.65
N GLU A 167 17.23 -4.98 -19.33
CA GLU A 167 16.47 -6.21 -19.60
C GLU A 167 17.31 -7.20 -20.43
N LYS A 168 18.01 -6.73 -21.47
CA LYS A 168 18.90 -7.58 -22.27
C LYS A 168 20.00 -8.20 -21.42
N HIS A 169 20.60 -7.44 -20.49
CA HIS A 169 21.65 -7.93 -19.60
C HIS A 169 21.15 -9.02 -18.64
N ILE A 170 19.90 -8.95 -18.17
CA ILE A 170 19.30 -10.01 -17.34
C ILE A 170 19.27 -11.34 -18.11
N TYR A 171 18.76 -11.34 -19.34
CA TYR A 171 18.69 -12.56 -20.17
C TYR A 171 20.08 -13.10 -20.53
N LEU A 172 21.05 -12.22 -20.85
CA LEU A 172 22.44 -12.65 -21.07
C LEU A 172 23.07 -13.27 -19.81
N SER A 173 22.73 -12.76 -18.63
CA SER A 173 23.19 -13.29 -17.35
C SER A 173 22.60 -14.69 -17.10
N ILE A 174 21.31 -14.90 -17.36
CA ILE A 174 20.66 -16.22 -17.25
C ILE A 174 21.31 -17.23 -18.21
N GLN A 175 21.54 -16.85 -19.47
CA GLN A 175 22.19 -17.71 -20.46
C GLN A 175 23.63 -18.10 -20.04
N SER A 176 24.38 -17.13 -19.50
CA SER A 176 25.74 -17.33 -19.01
C SER A 176 25.75 -18.24 -17.79
N LEU A 177 24.81 -18.05 -16.86
CA LEU A 177 24.64 -18.90 -15.69
C LEU A 177 24.31 -20.34 -16.09
N HIS A 178 23.36 -20.56 -17.00
CA HIS A 178 23.03 -21.89 -17.48
C HIS A 178 24.26 -22.61 -18.07
N THR A 179 25.02 -21.92 -18.92
CA THR A 179 26.24 -22.47 -19.53
C THR A 179 27.30 -22.82 -18.47
N LEU A 180 27.40 -22.01 -17.41
CA LEU A 180 28.30 -22.26 -16.30
C LEU A 180 27.86 -23.48 -15.48
N LEU A 181 26.56 -23.60 -15.17
CA LEU A 181 25.99 -24.69 -14.39
C LEU A 181 26.14 -26.04 -15.09
N LEU A 182 26.04 -26.08 -16.43
CA LEU A 182 26.35 -27.31 -17.19
C LEU A 182 27.81 -27.77 -17.02
N LYS A 183 28.74 -26.84 -16.83
CA LYS A 183 30.17 -27.15 -16.61
C LYS A 183 30.49 -27.38 -15.14
N LYS A 184 29.78 -26.71 -14.23
CA LYS A 184 29.97 -26.71 -12.79
C LYS A 184 28.60 -26.76 -12.08
N PRO A 185 27.98 -27.95 -11.96
CA PRO A 185 26.63 -28.09 -11.42
C PRO A 185 26.47 -27.58 -9.98
N ASN A 186 27.56 -27.58 -9.21
CA ASN A 186 27.58 -27.13 -7.82
C ASN A 186 27.92 -25.63 -7.66
N HIS A 187 27.99 -24.86 -8.75
CA HIS A 187 28.24 -23.43 -8.66
C HIS A 187 26.98 -22.70 -8.17
N ILE A 188 27.11 -21.98 -7.07
CA ILE A 188 26.05 -21.13 -6.54
C ILE A 188 26.47 -19.67 -6.76
N PRO A 189 25.76 -18.92 -7.62
CA PRO A 189 26.07 -17.52 -7.84
C PRO A 189 25.77 -16.74 -6.56
N ARG A 190 26.50 -15.66 -6.31
CA ARG A 190 26.13 -14.73 -5.25
C ARG A 190 25.05 -13.83 -5.85
N LEU A 191 23.77 -14.09 -5.60
CA LEU A 191 22.63 -13.25 -5.99
C LEU A 191 21.68 -12.99 -4.80
N GLY A 192 22.20 -13.11 -3.57
CA GLY A 192 21.42 -12.97 -2.35
C GLY A 192 20.49 -14.16 -2.10
N ARG A 193 19.37 -13.90 -1.43
CA ARG A 193 18.38 -14.92 -1.00
C ARG A 193 17.85 -15.84 -2.10
N PHE A 194 17.87 -15.41 -3.36
CA PHE A 194 17.32 -16.17 -4.49
C PHE A 194 18.35 -17.09 -5.16
N SER A 195 19.61 -17.09 -4.72
CA SER A 195 20.70 -17.78 -5.42
C SER A 195 20.42 -19.26 -5.68
N GLN A 196 19.87 -19.97 -4.69
CA GLN A 196 19.56 -21.39 -4.79
C GLN A 196 18.42 -21.64 -5.79
N ASP A 197 17.31 -20.93 -5.63
CA ASP A 197 16.14 -21.03 -6.50
C ASP A 197 16.50 -20.69 -7.95
N ILE A 198 17.31 -19.64 -8.17
CA ILE A 198 17.78 -19.26 -9.50
C ILE A 198 18.58 -20.40 -10.14
N VAL A 199 19.48 -21.05 -9.42
CA VAL A 199 20.24 -22.20 -9.94
C VAL A 199 19.32 -23.35 -10.31
N GLU A 200 18.42 -23.73 -9.40
CA GLU A 200 17.47 -24.81 -9.60
C GLU A 200 16.60 -24.56 -10.83
N TYR A 201 16.00 -23.37 -10.93
CA TYR A 201 15.13 -23.02 -12.04
C TYR A 201 15.86 -22.80 -13.36
N THR A 202 17.08 -22.26 -13.31
CA THR A 202 17.89 -22.10 -14.53
C THR A 202 18.22 -23.45 -15.14
N LEU A 203 18.52 -24.47 -14.33
CA LEU A 203 18.78 -25.84 -14.81
C LEU A 203 17.56 -26.53 -15.45
N LEU A 204 16.35 -26.04 -15.19
CA LEU A 204 15.12 -26.56 -15.80
C LEU A 204 14.82 -26.00 -17.19
N LEU A 205 15.55 -24.96 -17.62
CA LEU A 205 15.35 -24.34 -18.93
C LEU A 205 15.75 -25.29 -20.06
N LYS A 206 14.84 -25.53 -21.00
CA LYS A 206 15.08 -26.44 -22.14
C LYS A 206 15.64 -25.70 -23.35
N ASP A 207 15.19 -24.48 -23.60
CA ASP A 207 15.59 -23.71 -24.77
C ASP A 207 16.30 -22.40 -24.37
N VAL A 208 17.60 -22.55 -24.12
CA VAL A 208 18.48 -21.46 -23.71
C VAL A 208 19.02 -20.65 -24.91
N LYS A 209 18.98 -21.23 -26.12
CA LYS A 209 19.47 -20.53 -27.32
C LYS A 209 18.54 -19.39 -27.74
N SER A 210 17.23 -19.57 -27.56
CA SER A 210 16.22 -18.54 -27.84
C SER A 210 15.92 -17.60 -26.66
N LEU A 211 16.65 -17.72 -25.55
CA LEU A 211 16.34 -16.98 -24.31
C LEU A 211 16.29 -15.46 -24.52
N HIS A 212 17.16 -14.92 -25.38
CA HIS A 212 17.16 -13.52 -25.78
C HIS A 212 15.87 -13.06 -26.48
N LEU A 213 15.16 -13.95 -27.17
CA LEU A 213 13.86 -13.66 -27.80
C LEU A 213 12.74 -13.50 -26.77
N SER A 214 12.95 -13.97 -25.53
CA SER A 214 12.00 -13.79 -24.42
C SER A 214 12.09 -12.41 -23.78
N ASN A 215 13.00 -11.56 -24.25
CA ASN A 215 13.04 -10.17 -23.83
C ASN A 215 11.66 -9.54 -24.07
N GLN A 216 11.09 -8.89 -23.05
CA GLN A 216 9.76 -8.27 -23.15
C GLN A 216 9.70 -7.26 -24.33
N PHE A 217 10.78 -6.55 -24.63
CA PHE A 217 10.83 -5.63 -25.77
C PHE A 217 10.86 -6.33 -27.13
N THR A 218 11.17 -7.62 -27.18
CA THR A 218 11.17 -8.45 -28.40
C THR A 218 9.87 -9.24 -28.55
N SER A 219 9.44 -9.97 -27.51
CA SER A 219 8.30 -10.89 -27.60
C SER A 219 6.96 -10.32 -27.18
N ALA A 220 6.93 -9.24 -26.39
CA ALA A 220 5.66 -8.73 -25.87
C ALA A 220 4.85 -7.98 -26.95
N PRO A 221 3.50 -8.05 -26.89
CA PRO A 221 2.63 -7.15 -27.63
C PRO A 221 2.89 -5.68 -27.29
N GLN A 222 2.66 -4.77 -28.23
CA GLN A 222 2.86 -3.33 -28.01
C GLN A 222 1.98 -2.79 -26.86
N LEU A 223 0.76 -3.29 -26.71
CA LEU A 223 -0.15 -2.87 -25.64
C LEU A 223 0.17 -3.48 -24.27
N GLN A 224 1.14 -4.40 -24.18
CA GLN A 224 1.52 -4.97 -22.90
C GLN A 224 2.22 -3.90 -22.04
N LEU A 225 1.87 -3.83 -20.76
CA LEU A 225 2.58 -2.98 -19.81
C LEU A 225 4.02 -3.46 -19.59
N PHE A 226 4.93 -2.50 -19.58
CA PHE A 226 6.34 -2.67 -19.25
C PHE A 226 6.49 -3.21 -17.83
N ARG A 227 7.38 -4.20 -17.70
CA ARG A 227 7.75 -4.80 -16.42
C ARG A 227 9.10 -4.24 -15.99
N PRO A 228 9.11 -3.30 -15.04
CA PRO A 228 10.33 -2.63 -14.60
C PRO A 228 11.27 -3.59 -13.87
N SER A 229 12.54 -3.20 -13.79
CA SER A 229 13.48 -3.78 -12.86
C SER A 229 13.15 -3.39 -11.42
N ALA A 230 13.61 -4.18 -10.46
CA ALA A 230 13.55 -3.91 -9.05
C ALA A 230 14.49 -2.75 -8.68
N SER A 231 14.08 -1.52 -8.96
CA SER A 231 14.81 -0.30 -8.61
C SER A 231 14.12 0.47 -7.49
N PHE A 232 14.91 1.19 -6.70
CA PHE A 232 14.38 2.09 -5.67
C PHE A 232 15.30 3.30 -5.49
N ALA A 233 14.69 4.46 -5.29
CA ALA A 233 15.34 5.74 -5.09
C ALA A 233 14.79 6.41 -3.83
N ILE A 234 15.59 7.27 -3.19
CA ILE A 234 15.19 8.01 -1.99
C ILE A 234 15.25 9.51 -2.28
N LEU A 235 14.27 10.23 -1.74
CA LEU A 235 14.15 11.69 -1.83
C LEU A 235 15.31 12.39 -1.11
N GLU A 236 16.01 13.30 -1.81
CA GLU A 236 17.04 14.16 -1.20
C GLU A 236 16.52 15.56 -0.83
N ARG A 237 15.42 16.05 -1.44
CA ARG A 237 14.91 17.42 -1.29
C ARG A 237 13.83 17.57 -0.22
N CYS A 238 14.20 17.55 1.07
CA CYS A 238 13.23 17.44 2.16
C CYS A 238 12.75 18.77 2.80
N ASN A 239 13.50 19.87 2.66
CA ASN A 239 13.35 21.05 3.54
C ASN A 239 12.27 22.07 3.13
N THR A 240 11.69 21.95 1.94
CA THR A 240 10.69 22.91 1.41
C THR A 240 9.31 22.28 1.22
N LEU A 241 9.19 20.96 1.33
CA LEU A 241 7.97 20.24 1.00
C LEU A 241 6.93 20.35 2.11
N LYS A 242 5.69 20.62 1.70
CA LYS A 242 4.51 20.67 2.57
C LYS A 242 3.56 19.51 2.34
N VAL A 243 3.53 18.95 1.12
CA VAL A 243 2.68 17.82 0.74
C VAL A 243 3.54 16.73 0.12
N LEU A 244 3.41 15.50 0.61
CA LEU A 244 4.06 14.31 0.05
C LEU A 244 3.02 13.32 -0.42
N HIS A 245 3.06 12.93 -1.69
CA HIS A 245 2.24 11.87 -2.25
C HIS A 245 3.13 10.73 -2.76
N PHE A 246 2.76 9.50 -2.41
CA PHE A 246 3.40 8.29 -2.93
C PHE A 246 2.35 7.44 -3.62
N HIS A 247 2.52 7.23 -4.93
CA HIS A 247 1.60 6.47 -5.76
C HIS A 247 2.30 5.22 -6.30
N LYS A 248 1.81 4.03 -5.91
CA LYS A 248 2.26 2.73 -6.40
C LYS A 248 3.77 2.45 -6.26
N VAL A 249 4.45 3.11 -5.32
CA VAL A 249 5.91 3.01 -5.14
C VAL A 249 6.32 1.60 -4.65
N PRO A 250 7.06 0.78 -5.44
CA PRO A 250 7.17 -0.68 -5.22
C PRO A 250 7.95 -1.08 -3.97
N PHE A 251 8.96 -0.29 -3.61
CA PHE A 251 9.84 -0.52 -2.47
C PHE A 251 9.58 0.46 -1.33
N LEU A 252 8.45 1.16 -1.32
CA LEU A 252 8.10 2.03 -0.21
C LEU A 252 7.38 1.23 0.88
N ASP A 253 8.04 1.03 2.02
CA ASP A 253 7.43 0.47 3.21
C ASP A 253 7.31 1.50 4.35
N ARG A 254 6.71 1.06 5.46
CA ARG A 254 6.51 1.89 6.66
C ARG A 254 7.82 2.45 7.27
N ARG A 255 8.95 1.76 7.09
CA ARG A 255 10.25 2.17 7.63
C ARG A 255 10.83 3.32 6.81
N LEU A 256 10.81 3.19 5.48
CA LEU A 256 11.19 4.29 4.58
C LEU A 256 10.29 5.50 4.76
N LEU A 257 8.98 5.31 4.91
CA LEU A 257 8.05 6.40 5.24
C LEU A 257 8.46 7.11 6.54
N ALA A 258 8.81 6.37 7.60
CA ALA A 258 9.28 6.96 8.85
C ALA A 258 10.57 7.78 8.67
N ILE A 259 11.53 7.27 7.91
CA ILE A 259 12.78 7.99 7.61
C ILE A 259 12.52 9.28 6.84
N ILE A 260 11.67 9.21 5.80
CA ILE A 260 11.32 10.37 4.97
C ILE A 260 10.58 11.42 5.80
N LEU A 261 9.55 11.04 6.57
CA LEU A 261 8.77 12.00 7.35
C LEU A 261 9.58 12.68 8.46
N ARG A 262 10.53 11.95 9.09
CA ARG A 262 11.47 12.52 10.06
C ARG A 262 12.45 13.50 9.41
N ALA A 263 12.79 13.29 8.13
CA ALA A 263 13.67 14.19 7.38
C ALA A 263 12.96 15.40 6.76
N CYS A 264 11.63 15.39 6.65
CA CYS A 264 10.84 16.46 6.03
C CYS A 264 10.08 17.32 7.07
N PRO A 265 10.73 18.31 7.73
CA PRO A 265 10.17 19.01 8.89
C PRO A 265 8.93 19.86 8.59
N LYS A 266 8.73 20.27 7.32
CA LYS A 266 7.65 21.18 6.90
C LYS A 266 6.41 20.47 6.36
N VAL A 267 6.41 19.14 6.29
CA VAL A 267 5.30 18.37 5.71
C VAL A 267 4.07 18.44 6.62
N GLU A 268 2.96 18.88 6.06
CA GLU A 268 1.67 19.02 6.73
C GLU A 268 0.67 17.93 6.30
N MET A 269 0.86 17.36 5.09
CA MET A 269 -0.01 16.33 4.53
C MET A 269 0.79 15.18 3.91
N LEU A 270 0.41 13.95 4.25
CA LEU A 270 0.95 12.72 3.65
C LEU A 270 -0.16 11.96 2.90
N GLY A 271 0.08 11.63 1.65
CA GLY A 271 -0.72 10.74 0.81
C GLY A 271 0.05 9.47 0.46
N VAL A 272 -0.51 8.29 0.73
CA VAL A 272 0.05 6.99 0.34
C VAL A 272 -1.01 6.17 -0.37
N TYR A 273 -0.78 5.88 -1.65
CA TYR A 273 -1.77 5.29 -2.54
C TYR A 273 -1.20 4.06 -3.23
N GLU A 274 -1.82 2.90 -2.97
CA GLU A 274 -1.57 1.62 -3.63
C GLU A 274 -0.09 1.19 -3.61
N CYS A 275 0.66 1.58 -2.58
CA CYS A 275 2.07 1.19 -2.43
C CYS A 275 2.17 -0.27 -1.96
N PRO A 276 2.79 -1.19 -2.71
CA PRO A 276 2.67 -2.64 -2.47
C PRO A 276 3.16 -3.15 -1.11
N LEU A 277 4.10 -2.44 -0.46
CA LEU A 277 4.63 -2.85 0.85
C LEU A 277 3.92 -2.18 2.03
N VAL A 278 3.02 -1.21 1.77
CA VAL A 278 2.15 -0.55 2.76
C VAL A 278 0.75 -1.13 2.66
N HIS A 279 0.38 -1.96 3.63
CA HIS A 279 -0.94 -2.60 3.64
C HIS A 279 -1.89 -1.94 4.64
N PHE A 280 -3.17 -2.32 4.61
CA PHE A 280 -4.19 -1.75 5.49
C PHE A 280 -3.83 -1.77 6.99
N GLY A 281 -3.13 -2.80 7.46
CA GLY A 281 -2.65 -2.90 8.84
C GLY A 281 -1.69 -1.78 9.28
N ASP A 282 -1.04 -1.09 8.35
CA ASP A 282 -0.03 -0.07 8.64
C ASP A 282 -0.62 1.26 9.09
N ILE A 283 -1.93 1.43 8.93
CA ILE A 283 -2.63 2.63 9.40
C ILE A 283 -2.36 2.93 10.88
N ILE A 284 -2.19 1.89 11.72
CA ILE A 284 -1.93 2.07 13.15
C ILE A 284 -0.53 2.59 13.40
N CYS A 285 0.50 1.97 12.84
CA CYS A 285 1.88 2.43 13.04
C CYS A 285 2.14 3.79 12.37
N LEU A 286 1.46 4.10 11.26
CA LEU A 286 1.52 5.43 10.64
C LEU A 286 0.89 6.52 11.51
N LEU A 287 -0.22 6.22 12.18
CA LEU A 287 -0.82 7.16 13.15
C LEU A 287 0.08 7.35 14.38
N ASP A 288 0.71 6.28 14.87
CA ASP A 288 1.70 6.35 15.96
C ASP A 288 2.93 7.19 15.55
N LEU A 289 3.43 6.99 14.33
CA LEU A 289 4.52 7.80 13.75
C LEU A 289 4.15 9.28 13.65
N ILE A 290 2.98 9.61 13.11
CA ILE A 290 2.53 11.00 13.00
C ILE A 290 2.40 11.62 14.39
N HIS A 291 1.94 10.86 15.39
CA HIS A 291 1.87 11.34 16.76
C HIS A 291 3.25 11.62 17.34
N GLU A 292 4.21 10.69 17.19
CA GLU A 292 5.61 10.86 17.59
C GLU A 292 6.20 12.13 16.98
N ILE A 293 6.17 12.26 15.65
CA ILE A 293 6.72 13.41 14.92
C ILE A 293 6.05 14.72 15.36
N ASN A 294 4.72 14.72 15.52
CA ASN A 294 4.01 15.94 15.92
C ASN A 294 4.31 16.36 17.35
N LEU A 295 4.70 15.45 18.25
CA LEU A 295 5.16 15.84 19.59
C LEU A 295 6.49 16.58 19.51
N ASP A 296 7.44 16.03 18.75
CA ASP A 296 8.77 16.63 18.60
C ASP A 296 8.66 17.99 17.89
N ARG A 297 7.90 18.05 16.78
CA ARG A 297 7.67 19.30 16.05
C ARG A 297 7.00 20.39 16.88
N ARG A 298 6.05 20.04 17.76
CA ARG A 298 5.44 21.02 18.67
C ARG A 298 6.44 21.56 19.68
N ALA A 299 7.36 20.72 20.18
CA ALA A 299 8.42 21.17 21.07
C ALA A 299 9.38 22.14 20.34
N ASP A 300 9.62 21.91 19.05
CA ASP A 300 10.53 22.69 18.21
C ASP A 300 9.85 23.88 17.47
N GLY A 301 8.57 24.13 17.70
CA GLY A 301 7.81 25.19 17.00
C GLY A 301 7.61 24.97 15.49
N GLN A 302 7.74 23.72 15.02
CA GLN A 302 7.62 23.34 13.62
C GLN A 302 6.16 22.99 13.23
N PRO A 303 5.79 23.10 11.94
CA PRO A 303 4.44 22.76 11.48
C PRO A 303 4.16 21.26 11.65
N THR A 304 2.98 20.95 12.19
CA THR A 304 2.54 19.58 12.43
C THR A 304 1.90 18.97 11.19
N ILE A 305 2.01 17.65 11.05
CA ILE A 305 1.22 16.89 10.08
C ILE A 305 -0.25 16.92 10.53
N THR A 306 -1.13 17.49 9.71
CA THR A 306 -2.56 17.67 9.99
C THR A 306 -3.45 16.76 9.15
N ALA A 307 -2.92 16.10 8.12
CA ALA A 307 -3.69 15.27 7.21
C ALA A 307 -2.93 14.00 6.79
N LEU A 308 -3.67 12.89 6.71
CA LEU A 308 -3.21 11.61 6.17
C LEU A 308 -4.25 11.07 5.20
N ASP A 309 -3.89 10.90 3.93
CA ASP A 309 -4.70 10.20 2.94
C ASP A 309 -4.05 8.84 2.64
N LEU A 310 -4.77 7.75 2.91
CA LEU A 310 -4.23 6.39 2.81
C LEU A 310 -5.16 5.53 1.96
N CYS A 311 -4.66 5.03 0.84
CA CYS A 311 -5.33 4.02 0.03
C CYS A 311 -4.44 2.78 -0.04
N PRO A 312 -4.68 1.75 0.78
CA PRO A 312 -3.98 0.48 0.62
C PRO A 312 -4.26 -0.11 -0.76
N GLU A 313 -3.37 -0.97 -1.24
CA GLU A 313 -3.61 -1.74 -2.47
C GLU A 313 -4.86 -2.61 -2.30
N PHE A 314 -5.78 -2.52 -3.27
CA PHE A 314 -6.98 -3.37 -3.31
C PHE A 314 -6.73 -4.56 -4.24
N HIS A 315 -6.90 -5.76 -3.71
CA HIS A 315 -6.72 -6.99 -4.48
C HIS A 315 -8.04 -7.38 -5.17
N GLY A 316 -8.06 -7.30 -6.51
CA GLY A 316 -9.24 -7.56 -7.34
C GLY A 316 -9.58 -9.05 -7.56
N GLY A 317 -8.73 -9.96 -7.11
CA GLY A 317 -8.86 -11.40 -7.32
C GLY A 317 -8.65 -11.81 -8.79
N MET A 318 -8.41 -13.09 -9.04
CA MET A 318 -8.40 -13.65 -10.39
C MET A 318 -9.82 -14.06 -10.81
N THR A 319 -10.26 -13.70 -12.01
CA THR A 319 -11.42 -14.32 -12.66
C THR A 319 -11.04 -15.72 -13.14
N SER A 320 -10.90 -16.68 -12.23
CA SER A 320 -10.64 -18.06 -12.63
C SER A 320 -11.96 -18.75 -12.97
N ASN A 321 -12.01 -19.47 -14.10
CA ASN A 321 -13.13 -20.35 -14.46
C ASN A 321 -13.30 -21.55 -13.49
N ASN A 322 -12.42 -21.66 -12.48
CA ASN A 322 -12.47 -22.70 -11.47
C ASN A 322 -13.02 -22.11 -10.15
N PRO A 323 -14.25 -22.47 -9.74
CA PRO A 323 -14.90 -21.91 -8.55
C PRO A 323 -14.18 -22.22 -7.23
N HIS A 324 -13.17 -23.11 -7.23
CA HIS A 324 -12.35 -23.42 -6.06
C HIS A 324 -11.01 -22.67 -6.02
N ARG A 325 -10.70 -21.83 -7.02
CA ARG A 325 -9.35 -21.22 -7.20
C ARG A 325 -9.35 -19.71 -7.45
N ALA A 326 -10.52 -19.09 -7.55
CA ALA A 326 -10.65 -17.64 -7.55
C ALA A 326 -11.03 -17.16 -6.13
N GLU A 327 -11.04 -15.85 -5.93
CA GLU A 327 -11.62 -15.16 -4.75
C GLU A 327 -10.63 -14.76 -3.64
N ALA A 328 -9.58 -14.04 -4.02
CA ALA A 328 -8.89 -13.14 -3.11
C ALA A 328 -9.40 -11.70 -3.32
N TYR A 329 -10.29 -11.23 -2.46
CA TYR A 329 -10.92 -9.91 -2.59
C TYR A 329 -10.51 -8.96 -1.46
N GLY A 330 -10.04 -7.78 -1.83
CA GLY A 330 -9.82 -6.66 -0.91
C GLY A 330 -8.46 -6.64 -0.25
N LEU A 331 -8.29 -7.39 0.85
CA LEU A 331 -7.18 -7.18 1.81
C LEU A 331 -5.89 -7.94 1.53
N SER A 332 -5.96 -9.13 0.93
CA SER A 332 -4.81 -9.99 0.65
C SER A 332 -5.10 -10.87 -0.56
N TRP A 333 -4.04 -11.34 -1.22
CA TRP A 333 -4.09 -12.39 -2.25
C TRP A 333 -4.32 -13.79 -1.68
N ALA A 334 -3.92 -14.02 -0.43
CA ALA A 334 -4.04 -15.32 0.19
C ALA A 334 -5.42 -15.50 0.85
N PRO A 335 -5.97 -16.73 0.86
CA PRO A 335 -7.18 -17.02 1.61
C PRO A 335 -6.96 -16.69 3.09
N MET A 336 -7.94 -16.01 3.69
CA MET A 336 -7.88 -15.55 5.06
C MET A 336 -9.06 -16.07 5.87
N CYS A 337 -8.80 -16.46 7.12
CA CYS A 337 -9.85 -16.82 8.06
C CYS A 337 -10.84 -15.64 8.21
N VAL A 338 -12.12 -15.88 7.90
CA VAL A 338 -13.16 -14.84 7.90
C VAL A 338 -13.29 -14.16 9.26
N GLU A 339 -13.16 -14.92 10.38
CA GLU A 339 -13.17 -14.31 11.72
C GLU A 339 -12.03 -13.29 11.90
N ILE A 340 -10.82 -13.59 11.41
CA ILE A 340 -9.67 -12.68 11.51
C ILE A 340 -9.88 -11.49 10.57
N ALA A 341 -10.29 -11.73 9.32
CA ALA A 341 -10.49 -10.69 8.32
C ALA A 341 -11.57 -9.69 8.74
N GLN A 342 -12.78 -10.16 9.06
CA GLN A 342 -13.91 -9.31 9.40
C GLN A 342 -13.69 -8.59 10.73
N ARG A 343 -13.44 -9.32 11.83
CA ARG A 343 -13.25 -8.71 13.15
C ARG A 343 -12.00 -7.85 13.19
N GLY A 344 -10.94 -8.27 12.50
CA GLY A 344 -9.70 -7.53 12.40
C GLY A 344 -9.87 -6.21 11.65
N THR A 345 -10.61 -6.21 10.55
CA THR A 345 -10.87 -4.99 9.77
C THR A 345 -11.60 -3.95 10.62
N PHE A 346 -12.72 -4.31 11.23
CA PHE A 346 -13.47 -3.40 12.10
C PHE A 346 -12.66 -2.99 13.34
N CYS A 347 -11.82 -3.87 13.90
CA CYS A 347 -10.93 -3.53 15.00
C CYS A 347 -9.89 -2.46 14.60
N LEU A 348 -9.26 -2.61 13.43
CA LEU A 348 -8.30 -1.64 12.90
C LEU A 348 -8.98 -0.31 12.54
N VAL A 349 -10.16 -0.35 11.91
CA VAL A 349 -10.97 0.85 11.63
C VAL A 349 -11.31 1.59 12.93
N LEU A 350 -11.79 0.89 13.97
CA LEU A 350 -12.09 1.50 15.26
C LEU A 350 -10.86 2.17 15.87
N LYS A 351 -9.73 1.46 15.92
CA LYS A 351 -8.48 1.99 16.47
C LYS A 351 -8.02 3.24 15.71
N ALA A 352 -7.98 3.14 14.38
CA ALA A 352 -7.56 4.24 13.52
C ALA A 352 -8.48 5.45 13.62
N PHE A 353 -9.81 5.24 13.60
CA PHE A 353 -10.80 6.31 13.75
C PHE A 353 -10.63 7.04 15.08
N MET A 354 -10.52 6.29 16.18
CA MET A 354 -10.39 6.89 17.51
C MET A 354 -9.06 7.62 17.70
N LYS A 355 -7.96 7.13 17.11
CA LYS A 355 -6.66 7.82 17.09
C LYS A 355 -6.71 9.08 16.23
N ALA A 356 -7.22 8.99 15.00
CA ALA A 356 -7.36 10.14 14.09
C ALA A 356 -8.20 11.27 14.71
N LYS A 357 -9.32 10.94 15.36
CA LYS A 357 -10.15 11.93 16.07
C LYS A 357 -9.43 12.57 17.27
N ALA A 358 -8.66 11.82 18.04
CA ALA A 358 -7.87 12.38 19.15
C ALA A 358 -6.79 13.35 18.66
N MET A 359 -6.16 13.00 17.54
CA MET A 359 -5.10 13.79 16.90
C MET A 359 -5.62 14.97 16.07
N LYS A 360 -6.94 15.04 15.84
CA LYS A 360 -7.60 15.97 14.90
C LYS A 360 -7.03 15.86 13.47
N LEU A 361 -6.70 14.65 13.06
CA LEU A 361 -6.14 14.37 11.74
C LEU A 361 -7.25 14.36 10.69
N GLY A 362 -7.06 15.11 9.60
CA GLY A 362 -7.96 15.16 8.44
C GLY A 362 -7.73 14.02 7.44
N LEU A 363 -8.58 13.99 6.40
CA LEU A 363 -8.61 13.04 5.26
C LEU A 363 -8.93 11.58 5.61
N LEU A 364 -8.41 11.03 6.72
CA LEU A 364 -8.85 9.72 7.20
C LEU A 364 -10.33 9.76 7.56
N PHE A 365 -11.12 8.88 6.93
CA PHE A 365 -12.58 8.78 7.12
C PHE A 365 -13.36 10.04 6.72
N SER A 366 -12.78 10.98 5.95
CA SER A 366 -13.58 12.01 5.27
C SER A 366 -14.26 11.42 4.03
N LYS A 367 -15.30 12.10 3.53
CA LYS A 367 -16.02 11.69 2.31
C LYS A 367 -15.10 11.71 1.08
N GLU A 368 -14.13 12.60 1.10
CA GLU A 368 -13.15 12.84 0.05
C GLU A 368 -11.92 11.94 0.17
N GLY A 369 -11.69 11.32 1.34
CA GLY A 369 -10.51 10.52 1.64
C GLY A 369 -10.50 9.15 0.95
N ALA A 370 -9.33 8.74 0.49
CA ALA A 370 -9.16 7.52 -0.28
C ALA A 370 -9.41 6.25 0.57
N LEU A 371 -9.10 6.29 1.88
CA LEU A 371 -9.34 5.17 2.78
C LEU A 371 -10.82 4.79 2.83
N LEU A 372 -11.71 5.78 2.87
CA LEU A 372 -13.15 5.51 2.95
C LEU A 372 -13.64 4.78 1.68
N SER A 373 -13.16 5.21 0.52
CA SER A 373 -13.46 4.54 -0.75
C SER A 373 -12.89 3.12 -0.80
N PHE A 374 -11.69 2.89 -0.26
CA PHE A 374 -11.14 1.55 -0.11
C PHE A 374 -12.02 0.67 0.79
N LEU A 375 -12.41 1.16 1.97
CA LEU A 375 -13.22 0.42 2.94
C LEU A 375 -14.60 0.02 2.39
N PHE A 376 -15.20 0.86 1.55
CA PHE A 376 -16.48 0.54 0.89
C PHE A 376 -16.36 -0.46 -0.27
N LYS A 377 -15.15 -0.69 -0.80
CA LYS A 377 -14.90 -1.74 -1.81
C LYS A 377 -14.68 -3.12 -1.17
N LEU A 378 -14.39 -3.19 0.13
CA LEU A 378 -14.13 -4.46 0.79
C LEU A 378 -15.37 -5.37 0.79
N PRO A 379 -15.20 -6.69 0.63
CA PRO A 379 -16.29 -7.67 0.55
C PRO A 379 -16.90 -7.92 1.94
N HIS A 380 -17.59 -6.92 2.48
CA HIS A 380 -18.39 -7.04 3.69
C HIS A 380 -19.86 -7.23 3.34
N GLN A 381 -20.67 -7.59 4.35
CA GLN A 381 -22.11 -7.52 4.21
C GLN A 381 -22.56 -6.10 3.85
N ASP A 382 -23.63 -6.00 3.08
CA ASP A 382 -24.17 -4.73 2.61
C ASP A 382 -24.35 -3.74 3.76
N LEU A 383 -23.88 -2.50 3.54
CA LEU A 383 -23.92 -1.38 4.48
C LEU A 383 -23.12 -1.58 5.79
N ALA A 384 -22.49 -2.72 6.04
CA ALA A 384 -21.82 -3.02 7.31
C ALA A 384 -20.77 -1.96 7.69
N MET A 385 -19.93 -1.56 6.74
CA MET A 385 -18.92 -0.51 6.95
C MET A 385 -19.56 0.87 7.19
N ALA A 386 -20.61 1.20 6.44
CA ALA A 386 -21.31 2.48 6.58
C ALA A 386 -21.98 2.60 7.95
N THR A 387 -22.70 1.55 8.39
CA THR A 387 -23.32 1.48 9.72
C THR A 387 -22.27 1.55 10.83
N PHE A 388 -21.15 0.85 10.68
CA PHE A 388 -20.06 0.87 11.66
C PHE A 388 -19.45 2.26 11.83
N LEU A 389 -19.15 2.94 10.73
CA LEU A 389 -18.58 4.29 10.75
C LEU A 389 -19.57 5.32 11.29
N ASP A 390 -20.84 5.24 10.90
CA ASP A 390 -21.90 6.07 11.48
C ASP A 390 -21.98 5.90 13.02
N ALA A 391 -21.94 4.66 13.52
CA ALA A 391 -21.89 4.39 14.96
C ALA A 391 -20.63 4.98 15.62
N CYS A 392 -19.46 4.92 14.97
CA CYS A 392 -18.24 5.57 15.46
C CYS A 392 -18.38 7.10 15.55
N HIS A 393 -19.01 7.74 14.56
CA HIS A 393 -19.29 9.17 14.58
C HIS A 393 -20.25 9.54 15.70
N ARG A 394 -21.38 8.82 15.84
CA ARG A 394 -22.33 9.00 16.94
C ARG A 394 -21.67 8.82 18.30
N LEU A 395 -20.69 7.92 18.44
CA LEU A 395 -20.01 7.67 19.71
C LEU A 395 -19.22 8.91 20.16
N VAL A 396 -18.51 9.53 19.22
CA VAL A 396 -17.77 10.76 19.47
C VAL A 396 -18.73 11.93 19.76
N ASP A 397 -19.84 12.04 19.05
CA ASP A 397 -20.78 13.15 19.20
C ASP A 397 -21.63 13.06 20.48
N GLN A 398 -22.06 11.87 20.89
CA GLN A 398 -22.74 11.64 22.16
C GLN A 398 -21.86 12.05 23.35
N HIS A 399 -20.57 11.70 23.30
CA HIS A 399 -19.61 12.10 24.33
C HIS A 399 -19.47 13.63 24.43
N LYS A 400 -19.42 14.34 23.30
CA LYS A 400 -19.39 15.82 23.28
C LYS A 400 -20.66 16.44 23.87
N ARG A 401 -21.83 15.88 23.56
CA ARG A 401 -23.13 16.40 24.00
C ARG A 401 -23.49 16.02 25.44
N LYS A 402 -22.72 15.16 26.11
CA LYS A 402 -23.01 14.58 27.43
C LYS A 402 -24.43 13.98 27.53
N SER A 403 -25.01 13.55 26.42
CA SER A 403 -26.34 12.93 26.39
C SER A 403 -26.25 11.52 26.98
N LYS A 404 -27.06 11.24 28.01
CA LYS A 404 -27.02 9.99 28.79
C LYS A 404 -28.28 9.14 28.61
N GLY A 405 -28.81 9.06 27.39
CA GLY A 405 -29.88 8.10 27.11
C GLY A 405 -29.33 6.68 27.08
N GLU A 406 -29.65 5.85 28.09
CA GLU A 406 -29.19 4.45 28.16
C GLU A 406 -29.58 3.65 26.90
N ASN A 407 -30.81 3.83 26.41
CA ASN A 407 -31.28 3.23 25.17
C ASN A 407 -30.47 3.69 23.94
N ALA A 408 -30.07 4.96 23.89
CA ALA A 408 -29.28 5.50 22.78
C ALA A 408 -27.84 4.97 22.78
N GLN A 409 -27.27 4.72 23.96
CA GLN A 409 -25.97 4.08 24.11
C GLN A 409 -26.02 2.60 23.71
N MET A 410 -27.09 1.88 24.09
CA MET A 410 -27.29 0.49 23.69
C MET A 410 -27.47 0.34 22.18
N GLN A 411 -28.30 1.19 21.56
CA GLN A 411 -28.48 1.20 20.11
C GLN A 411 -27.16 1.50 19.38
N LEU A 412 -26.37 2.42 19.91
CA LEU A 412 -25.06 2.72 19.37
C LEU A 412 -24.12 1.51 19.42
N LEU A 413 -24.03 0.84 20.57
CA LEU A 413 -23.19 -0.36 20.73
C LEU A 413 -23.67 -1.49 19.83
N TYR A 414 -24.99 -1.65 19.66
CA TYR A 414 -25.57 -2.59 18.71
C TYR A 414 -25.09 -2.31 17.28
N ASP A 415 -25.24 -1.07 16.82
CA ASP A 415 -24.86 -0.67 15.46
C ASP A 415 -23.34 -0.79 15.22
N LEU A 416 -22.55 -0.58 16.27
CA LEU A 416 -21.10 -0.76 16.23
C LEU A 416 -20.71 -2.25 16.17
N LEU A 417 -21.34 -3.12 16.97
CA LEU A 417 -20.88 -4.51 17.13
C LEU A 417 -21.56 -5.49 16.20
N LYS A 418 -22.74 -5.16 15.67
CA LYS A 418 -23.44 -6.01 14.69
C LYS A 418 -22.57 -6.29 13.45
N PRO A 419 -22.01 -5.28 12.75
CA PRO A 419 -21.10 -5.53 11.61
C PRO A 419 -19.94 -6.47 11.93
N VAL A 420 -19.45 -6.45 13.18
CA VAL A 420 -18.30 -7.25 13.62
C VAL A 420 -18.62 -8.73 13.78
N ARG A 421 -19.88 -9.10 14.05
CA ARG A 421 -20.28 -10.48 14.41
C ARG A 421 -21.22 -11.16 13.41
N VAL A 422 -21.95 -10.42 12.57
CA VAL A 422 -22.94 -11.02 11.68
C VAL A 422 -22.22 -11.97 10.71
N GLY A 423 -22.79 -13.16 10.52
CA GLY A 423 -22.18 -14.24 9.72
C GLY A 423 -21.18 -15.10 10.49
N LEU A 424 -20.67 -14.64 11.64
CA LEU A 424 -19.71 -15.38 12.48
C LEU A 424 -20.34 -16.01 13.72
N GLU A 425 -21.36 -15.36 14.27
CA GLU A 425 -22.07 -15.81 15.47
C GLU A 425 -23.52 -16.19 15.11
N ARG A 426 -24.06 -17.23 15.76
CA ARG A 426 -25.43 -17.70 15.48
C ARG A 426 -26.44 -16.61 15.85
N VAL A 427 -27.35 -16.29 14.93
CA VAL A 427 -28.40 -15.26 15.09
C VAL A 427 -29.29 -15.49 16.34
N ARG A 428 -29.44 -16.73 16.81
CA ARG A 428 -30.15 -17.01 18.06
C ARG A 428 -29.52 -16.40 19.32
N ASN A 429 -28.24 -16.00 19.26
CA ASN A 429 -27.53 -15.30 20.32
C ASN A 429 -27.79 -13.78 20.28
N ASP A 430 -28.43 -13.27 19.22
CA ASP A 430 -28.93 -11.91 19.09
C ASP A 430 -30.30 -11.76 19.78
N TRP A 431 -30.45 -12.28 21.00
CA TRP A 431 -31.66 -12.08 21.78
C TRP A 431 -31.64 -10.72 22.49
N SER A 432 -32.81 -10.09 22.66
CA SER A 432 -33.00 -8.76 23.28
C SER A 432 -32.24 -8.59 24.61
N ARG A 433 -32.23 -9.63 25.44
CA ARG A 433 -31.57 -9.65 26.75
C ARG A 433 -30.04 -9.52 26.70
N TYR A 434 -29.35 -10.04 25.69
CA TYR A 434 -27.88 -9.95 25.56
C TYR A 434 -27.47 -8.50 25.31
N TYR A 435 -28.22 -7.81 24.46
CA TYR A 435 -28.04 -6.39 24.17
C TYR A 435 -28.23 -5.53 25.41
N ILE A 436 -29.31 -5.77 26.14
CA ILE A 436 -29.67 -4.95 27.30
C ILE A 436 -28.74 -5.23 28.50
N GLU A 437 -28.38 -6.50 28.73
CA GLU A 437 -27.75 -6.89 29.98
C GLU A 437 -26.26 -7.15 29.90
N ARG A 438 -25.69 -7.48 28.72
CA ARG A 438 -24.30 -7.98 28.60
C ARG A 438 -23.41 -7.21 27.62
N MET A 439 -23.97 -6.68 26.54
CA MET A 439 -23.20 -5.99 25.50
C MET A 439 -22.45 -4.78 26.06
N GLY A 440 -21.15 -4.69 25.78
CA GLY A 440 -20.29 -3.58 26.26
C GLY A 440 -19.95 -3.59 27.76
N LYS A 441 -20.41 -4.58 28.54
CA LYS A 441 -20.09 -4.67 29.98
C LYS A 441 -18.83 -5.48 30.30
N SER A 442 -18.40 -6.35 29.38
CA SER A 442 -17.17 -7.13 29.53
C SER A 442 -16.08 -6.61 28.60
N PHE A 443 -14.84 -6.70 29.06
CA PHE A 443 -13.66 -6.31 28.29
C PHE A 443 -12.66 -7.45 28.27
N CYS A 444 -12.00 -7.61 27.15
CA CYS A 444 -10.88 -8.52 26.95
C CYS A 444 -9.61 -7.71 26.73
N PHE A 445 -8.53 -8.11 27.40
CA PHE A 445 -7.21 -7.53 27.23
C PHE A 445 -6.45 -8.21 26.08
N CYS A 446 -5.74 -7.42 25.28
CA CYS A 446 -4.86 -7.91 24.22
C CYS A 446 -3.39 -7.75 24.63
N CYS A 447 -2.67 -8.86 24.86
CA CYS A 447 -1.24 -8.84 25.19
C CYS A 447 -0.35 -8.33 24.05
N SER A 448 -0.86 -8.28 22.81
CA SER A 448 -0.09 -7.74 21.69
C SER A 448 -0.08 -6.21 21.64
N CYS A 449 -1.20 -5.53 21.92
CA CYS A 449 -1.28 -4.06 21.77
C CYS A 449 -1.56 -3.32 23.07
N GLY A 450 -1.73 -4.03 24.19
CA GLY A 450 -2.02 -3.42 25.49
C GLY A 450 -3.42 -2.81 25.62
N CYS A 451 -4.29 -3.01 24.63
CA CYS A 451 -5.65 -2.48 24.67
C CYS A 451 -6.61 -3.44 25.37
N GLU A 452 -7.50 -2.90 26.21
CA GLU A 452 -8.74 -3.54 26.61
C GLU A 452 -9.85 -3.13 25.65
N MET A 453 -10.60 -4.09 25.11
CA MET A 453 -11.73 -3.83 24.20
C MET A 453 -12.83 -4.88 24.39
N VAL A 454 -14.03 -4.59 23.85
CA VAL A 454 -15.14 -5.54 23.92
C VAL A 454 -14.80 -6.88 23.22
N PRO A 455 -15.31 -8.03 23.72
CA PRO A 455 -14.90 -9.36 23.25
C PRO A 455 -15.12 -9.61 21.76
N GLU A 456 -16.07 -8.92 21.14
CA GLU A 456 -16.41 -9.05 19.72
C GLU A 456 -15.23 -8.75 18.78
N PHE A 457 -14.24 -7.97 19.24
CA PHE A 457 -12.99 -7.72 18.49
C PHE A 457 -11.92 -8.82 18.66
N PHE A 458 -12.24 -9.91 19.33
CA PHE A 458 -11.41 -11.12 19.45
C PHE A 458 -12.07 -12.27 18.69
N THR A 459 -11.27 -13.20 18.18
CA THR A 459 -11.80 -14.43 17.56
C THR A 459 -12.38 -15.34 18.64
N SER A 460 -13.27 -16.25 18.26
CA SER A 460 -13.88 -17.21 19.19
C SER A 460 -12.82 -17.98 19.98
N ILE A 461 -11.74 -18.37 19.31
CA ILE A 461 -10.58 -19.07 19.87
C ILE A 461 -9.82 -18.17 20.87
N THR A 462 -9.41 -16.96 20.46
CA THR A 462 -8.55 -16.14 21.35
C THR A 462 -9.27 -15.60 22.57
N ARG A 463 -10.60 -15.45 22.54
CA ARG A 463 -11.40 -15.05 23.72
C ARG A 463 -11.21 -16.00 24.91
N GLN A 464 -10.98 -17.28 24.65
CA GLN A 464 -10.83 -18.30 25.69
C GLN A 464 -9.43 -18.31 26.31
N ASN A 465 -8.43 -17.76 25.61
CA ASN A 465 -7.06 -17.71 26.09
C ASN A 465 -6.93 -16.82 27.34
N PRO A 466 -5.99 -17.11 28.26
CA PRO A 466 -5.66 -16.22 29.36
C PRO A 466 -5.09 -14.89 28.85
N ALA A 467 -5.14 -13.84 29.68
CA ALA A 467 -4.80 -12.48 29.28
C ALA A 467 -3.40 -12.33 28.67
N HIS A 468 -2.40 -13.09 29.16
CA HIS A 468 -1.02 -13.07 28.64
C HIS A 468 -0.87 -13.73 27.26
N ALA A 469 -1.82 -14.58 26.84
CA ALA A 469 -1.81 -15.29 25.56
C ALA A 469 -2.95 -14.84 24.61
N ARG A 470 -3.72 -13.83 25.01
CA ARG A 470 -4.89 -13.35 24.29
C ARG A 470 -4.51 -12.20 23.36
N SER A 471 -4.80 -12.36 22.07
CA SER A 471 -4.60 -11.32 21.05
C SER A 471 -5.90 -10.96 20.33
N CYS A 472 -6.11 -9.67 20.08
CA CYS A 472 -7.28 -9.18 19.35
C CYS A 472 -7.17 -9.46 17.86
N ALA A 473 -8.32 -9.54 17.17
CA ALA A 473 -8.38 -9.84 15.74
C ALA A 473 -7.64 -8.78 14.90
N GLY A 474 -7.59 -7.51 15.34
CA GLY A 474 -6.81 -6.48 14.65
C GLY A 474 -5.30 -6.78 14.60
N CYS A 475 -4.70 -7.23 15.71
CA CYS A 475 -3.29 -7.61 15.74
C CYS A 475 -3.02 -8.90 14.96
N LEU A 476 -3.97 -9.85 15.00
CA LEU A 476 -3.91 -11.07 14.19
C LEU A 476 -3.99 -10.79 12.69
N LEU A 477 -4.87 -9.87 12.27
CA LEU A 477 -4.99 -9.45 10.89
C LEU A 477 -3.70 -8.76 10.42
N GLN A 478 -3.17 -7.84 11.22
CA GLN A 478 -1.96 -7.12 10.86
C GLN A 478 -0.77 -8.06 10.65
N ILE A 479 -0.53 -9.02 11.55
CA ILE A 479 0.55 -10.01 11.35
C ILE A 479 0.31 -10.92 10.13
N LYS A 480 -0.96 -11.21 9.78
CA LYS A 480 -1.27 -11.95 8.56
C LYS A 480 -0.94 -11.15 7.29
N LEU A 481 -1.19 -9.84 7.30
CA LEU A 481 -0.81 -8.94 6.21
C LEU A 481 0.72 -8.70 6.15
N ASP A 482 1.40 -8.64 7.30
CA ASP A 482 2.86 -8.55 7.38
C ASP A 482 3.53 -9.81 6.77
N MET A 483 2.88 -10.98 6.90
CA MET A 483 3.36 -12.26 6.37
C MET A 483 2.77 -12.62 5.00
N ASP A 484 1.95 -11.77 4.40
CA ASP A 484 1.38 -12.00 3.08
C ASP A 484 2.50 -12.16 2.06
N ARG A 485 2.47 -13.28 1.32
CA ARG A 485 3.49 -13.68 0.35
C ARG A 485 3.18 -13.19 -1.07
N GLY A 486 1.99 -12.65 -1.30
CA GLY A 486 1.60 -12.14 -2.61
C GLY A 486 2.61 -11.11 -3.14
N GLN A 487 2.86 -11.16 -4.45
CA GLN A 487 3.73 -10.21 -5.17
C GLN A 487 5.16 -10.06 -4.61
N LEU A 488 5.68 -11.13 -3.98
CA LEU A 488 7.02 -11.17 -3.39
C LEU A 488 7.24 -10.10 -2.30
N ARG A 489 6.17 -9.74 -1.57
CA ARG A 489 6.23 -8.75 -0.49
C ARG A 489 7.28 -9.09 0.58
N PRO A 490 7.38 -10.32 1.12
CA PRO A 490 8.38 -10.67 2.13
C PRO A 490 9.80 -10.53 1.60
N GLU A 491 10.04 -10.91 0.35
CA GLU A 491 11.34 -10.83 -0.28
C GLU A 491 11.75 -9.38 -0.55
N LYS A 492 10.82 -8.54 -1.04
CA LYS A 492 11.03 -7.09 -1.19
C LYS A 492 11.31 -6.41 0.15
N ARG A 493 10.56 -6.72 1.20
CA ARG A 493 10.84 -6.24 2.58
C ARG A 493 12.21 -6.69 3.06
N GLY A 494 12.57 -7.92 2.74
CA GLY A 494 13.87 -8.47 3.07
C GLY A 494 15.03 -7.78 2.37
N ILE A 495 14.87 -7.35 1.11
CA ILE A 495 15.86 -6.52 0.42
C ILE A 495 16.08 -5.22 1.20
N LEU A 496 14.99 -4.60 1.68
CA LEU A 496 15.03 -3.40 2.50
C LEU A 496 15.63 -3.63 3.90
N ASP A 497 15.56 -4.85 4.47
CA ASP A 497 16.20 -5.16 5.76
C ASP A 497 17.71 -4.88 5.73
N ASN A 498 18.36 -5.05 4.56
CA ASN A 498 19.77 -4.75 4.37
C ASN A 498 20.09 -3.27 4.65
N LEU A 499 19.12 -2.36 4.49
CA LEU A 499 19.27 -0.93 4.73
C LEU A 499 19.16 -0.57 6.22
N PHE A 500 18.60 -1.47 7.06
CA PHE A 500 18.25 -1.19 8.45
C PHE A 500 18.78 -2.29 9.39
N PRO A 501 20.10 -2.49 9.51
CA PRO A 501 20.67 -3.64 10.25
C PRO A 501 20.34 -3.65 11.75
N ASP A 502 20.17 -2.49 12.37
CA ASP A 502 19.88 -2.37 13.82
C ASP A 502 18.37 -2.37 14.13
N TRP A 503 17.53 -2.46 13.10
CA TRP A 503 16.08 -2.42 13.26
C TRP A 503 15.54 -3.70 13.89
N GLN A 504 14.61 -3.53 14.84
CA GLN A 504 13.97 -4.64 15.55
C GLN A 504 12.48 -4.66 15.28
N MET A 505 12.03 -5.64 14.49
CA MET A 505 10.65 -5.77 14.02
C MET A 505 9.58 -5.74 15.13
N ARG A 506 9.89 -6.24 16.34
CA ARG A 506 8.94 -6.35 17.46
C ARG A 506 9.05 -5.24 18.52
N THR A 507 9.81 -4.18 18.27
CA THR A 507 9.87 -3.05 19.22
C THR A 507 8.60 -2.21 19.14
N TYR A 508 8.01 -1.86 20.29
CA TYR A 508 6.79 -1.05 20.36
C TYR A 508 7.03 0.39 19.90
N ASN A 509 6.08 0.94 19.13
CA ASN A 509 6.08 2.36 18.77
C ASN A 509 5.50 3.20 19.91
N LYS A 510 5.69 4.52 19.82
CA LYS A 510 5.03 5.48 20.73
C LYS A 510 3.55 5.58 20.38
N ASP A 511 2.69 5.06 21.25
CA ASP A 511 1.25 4.97 20.97
C ASP A 511 0.60 6.35 20.81
N ALA A 512 -0.09 6.56 19.68
CA ALA A 512 -1.02 7.66 19.52
C ALA A 512 -2.22 7.52 20.48
N PRO A 513 -2.73 8.64 21.03
CA PRO A 513 -3.82 8.62 21.99
C PRO A 513 -5.15 8.21 21.33
N PHE A 514 -6.04 7.60 22.10
CA PHE A 514 -7.43 7.37 21.69
C PHE A 514 -8.33 8.52 22.13
N ALA A 515 -9.36 8.83 21.35
CA ALA A 515 -10.37 9.82 21.72
C ALA A 515 -11.08 9.41 23.03
N ALA A 516 -11.39 10.36 23.91
CA ALA A 516 -12.01 10.07 25.21
C ALA A 516 -13.34 9.29 25.11
N ALA A 517 -14.08 9.50 24.02
CA ALA A 517 -15.31 8.78 23.70
C ALA A 517 -15.13 7.26 23.53
N SER A 518 -13.92 6.81 23.21
CA SER A 518 -13.63 5.39 22.95
C SER A 518 -13.68 4.51 24.20
N ARG A 519 -13.57 5.08 25.41
CA ARG A 519 -13.36 4.33 26.68
C ARG A 519 -14.42 3.26 26.98
N SER A 520 -15.63 3.40 26.45
CA SER A 520 -16.72 2.42 26.59
C SER A 520 -16.58 1.21 25.67
N VAL A 521 -15.65 1.23 24.71
CA VAL A 521 -15.46 0.20 23.69
C VAL A 521 -14.01 -0.27 23.62
N ILE A 522 -13.05 0.66 23.71
CA ILE A 522 -11.62 0.41 23.62
C ILE A 522 -10.84 1.42 24.47
N LYS A 523 -9.81 0.97 25.17
CA LYS A 523 -8.85 1.83 25.86
C LYS A 523 -7.47 1.18 25.91
N LEU A 524 -6.42 2.00 25.82
CA LEU A 524 -5.06 1.55 26.11
C LEU A 524 -4.94 1.35 27.63
N LYS A 525 -4.67 0.11 28.06
CA LYS A 525 -4.63 -0.28 29.47
C LYS A 525 -3.21 -0.20 30.04
N THR A 526 -2.21 -0.57 29.26
CA THR A 526 -0.81 -0.54 29.66
C THR A 526 0.10 -0.29 28.46
N THR A 527 1.24 0.35 28.71
CA THR A 527 2.37 0.44 27.78
C THR A 527 3.55 -0.43 28.21
N GLU A 528 3.47 -1.09 29.38
CA GLU A 528 4.50 -1.99 29.90
C GLU A 528 4.61 -3.22 29.02
N SER A 529 5.82 -3.50 28.55
CA SER A 529 6.13 -4.61 27.61
C SER A 529 6.99 -5.72 28.22
N PHE A 530 7.34 -5.60 29.50
CA PHE A 530 8.19 -6.58 30.19
C PHE A 530 7.44 -7.19 31.36
N ARG A 531 7.31 -8.52 31.36
CA ARG A 531 6.68 -9.28 32.44
C ARG A 531 7.74 -9.88 33.35
N ARG A 532 7.62 -9.60 34.65
CA ARG A 532 8.41 -10.30 35.67
C ARG A 532 7.76 -11.64 36.04
N PRO A 533 8.53 -12.65 36.50
CA PRO A 533 8.00 -13.98 36.82
C PRO A 533 6.88 -14.00 37.87
N ASP A 534 6.83 -13.01 38.77
CA ASP A 534 5.81 -12.83 39.81
C ASP A 534 4.51 -12.21 39.28
N GLN A 535 4.47 -11.76 38.03
CA GLN A 535 3.37 -10.98 37.43
C GLN A 535 2.54 -11.79 36.42
N ILE A 536 2.34 -13.09 36.64
CA ILE A 536 1.67 -14.01 35.70
C ILE A 536 0.24 -13.54 35.34
N ASN A 537 -0.46 -12.91 36.28
CA ASN A 537 -1.83 -12.42 36.08
C ASN A 537 -1.92 -10.93 35.70
N SER A 538 -0.78 -10.23 35.60
CA SER A 538 -0.77 -8.81 35.27
C SER A 538 -1.11 -8.57 33.80
N LEU A 539 -1.85 -7.49 33.53
CA LEU A 539 -2.16 -7.04 32.17
C LEU A 539 -0.94 -6.29 31.62
N ILE A 540 -0.07 -7.00 30.92
CA ILE A 540 1.19 -6.52 30.33
C ILE A 540 1.15 -6.78 28.82
N ARG A 541 1.67 -5.86 28.02
CA ARG A 541 1.74 -6.00 26.56
C ARG A 541 3.06 -6.61 26.11
N ASP A 542 3.32 -7.85 26.50
CA ASP A 542 4.55 -8.58 26.22
C ASP A 542 4.45 -9.52 25.01
N GLY A 543 3.28 -9.62 24.38
CA GLY A 543 3.00 -10.55 23.27
C GLY A 543 2.92 -9.87 21.90
N LYS A 544 3.80 -8.91 21.57
CA LYS A 544 3.70 -8.15 20.31
C LYS A 544 3.69 -9.08 19.09
N LEU A 545 2.56 -9.14 18.39
CA LEU A 545 2.43 -9.90 17.15
C LEU A 545 2.89 -9.11 15.92
N PRO A 546 2.41 -7.88 15.66
CA PRO A 546 2.75 -7.15 14.44
C PRO A 546 4.24 -6.85 14.28
N LEU A 547 4.73 -6.88 13.04
CA LEU A 547 6.12 -6.62 12.65
C LEU A 547 6.31 -5.17 12.19
N ASP A 548 5.69 -4.23 12.90
CA ASP A 548 5.45 -2.85 12.47
C ASP A 548 6.31 -1.81 13.19
N SER A 549 7.45 -2.21 13.76
CA SER A 549 8.30 -1.26 14.49
C SER A 549 8.86 -0.17 13.58
N LEU A 550 8.86 1.07 14.08
CA LEU A 550 9.46 2.26 13.45
C LEU A 550 10.59 2.84 14.31
N GLN A 551 11.01 2.10 15.34
CA GLN A 551 12.07 2.46 16.26
C GLN A 551 13.43 1.97 15.75
N ASN A 552 14.52 2.60 16.22
CA ASN A 552 15.90 2.24 15.85
C ASN A 552 16.17 2.28 14.33
N LEU A 553 15.51 3.18 13.60
CA LEU A 553 15.77 3.41 12.18
C LEU A 553 16.88 4.47 12.01
N PRO A 554 17.75 4.34 11.00
CA PRO A 554 18.75 5.37 10.72
C PRO A 554 18.10 6.68 10.27
N SER A 555 18.80 7.79 10.44
CA SER A 555 18.39 9.06 9.81
C SER A 555 18.57 8.97 8.30
N LEU A 556 17.87 9.83 7.54
CA LEU A 556 18.04 9.92 6.10
C LEU A 556 19.50 10.23 5.72
N SER A 557 20.15 11.15 6.45
CA SER A 557 21.56 11.48 6.24
C SER A 557 22.49 10.31 6.55
N GLY A 558 22.19 9.52 7.58
CA GLY A 558 22.94 8.30 7.91
C GLY A 558 22.79 7.22 6.82
N LEU A 559 21.59 7.10 6.24
CA LEU A 559 21.32 6.15 5.17
C LEU A 559 21.99 6.53 3.85
N LEU A 560 22.07 7.82 3.50
CA LEU A 560 22.70 8.28 2.26
C LEU A 560 24.22 8.46 2.40
N ASN A 561 24.65 9.20 3.42
CA ASN A 561 26.01 9.74 3.53
C ASN A 561 26.80 9.22 4.74
N GLY A 562 26.22 8.32 5.55
CA GLY A 562 26.85 7.84 6.78
C GLY A 562 28.12 7.00 6.53
N PRO A 563 29.06 6.98 7.49
CA PRO A 563 30.21 6.07 7.44
C PRO A 563 29.71 4.62 7.46
N GLY A 564 29.80 3.96 6.31
CA GLY A 564 29.29 2.59 6.13
C GLY A 564 27.98 2.49 5.35
N SER A 565 27.38 3.58 4.87
CA SER A 565 26.13 3.55 4.07
C SER A 565 26.26 2.75 2.76
N LYS A 566 27.44 2.80 2.12
CA LYS A 566 27.69 2.16 0.82
C LYS A 566 27.44 0.64 0.82
N LYS A 567 27.80 -0.06 1.90
CA LYS A 567 27.70 -1.53 1.96
C LYS A 567 26.24 -2.02 2.02
N PRO A 568 25.38 -1.52 2.93
CA PRO A 568 23.94 -1.74 2.91
C PRO A 568 23.30 -1.53 1.54
N TRP A 569 23.60 -0.41 0.89
CA TRP A 569 23.07 -0.08 -0.44
C TRP A 569 23.53 -1.06 -1.51
N LEU A 570 24.82 -1.39 -1.53
CA LEU A 570 25.36 -2.38 -2.47
C LEU A 570 24.68 -3.74 -2.29
N LEU A 571 24.49 -4.19 -1.05
CA LEU A 571 23.80 -5.45 -0.75
C LEU A 571 22.34 -5.41 -1.21
N ALA A 572 21.61 -4.34 -0.89
CA ALA A 572 20.20 -4.21 -1.27
C ALA A 572 20.03 -4.17 -2.81
N ARG A 573 20.89 -3.42 -3.53
CA ARG A 573 20.89 -3.39 -5.01
C ARG A 573 21.17 -4.77 -5.59
N HIS A 574 22.20 -5.44 -5.08
CA HIS A 574 22.57 -6.76 -5.55
C HIS A 574 21.47 -7.82 -5.31
N GLU A 575 20.78 -7.77 -4.16
CA GLU A 575 19.61 -8.65 -3.94
C GLU A 575 18.41 -8.30 -4.82
N ALA A 576 18.20 -7.02 -5.12
CA ALA A 576 17.17 -6.59 -6.08
C ALA A 576 17.47 -7.11 -7.50
N ASN A 577 18.75 -7.13 -7.88
CA ASN A 577 19.19 -7.72 -9.15
C ASN A 577 18.96 -9.24 -9.17
N GLY A 578 19.19 -9.92 -8.05
CA GLY A 578 18.81 -11.32 -7.86
C GLY A 578 17.31 -11.55 -8.02
N LEU A 579 16.47 -10.68 -7.44
CA LEU A 579 15.01 -10.72 -7.61
C LEU A 579 14.57 -10.56 -9.07
N ASP A 580 15.22 -9.68 -9.83
CA ASP A 580 14.95 -9.51 -11.25
C ASP A 580 15.28 -10.76 -12.05
N VAL A 581 16.49 -11.31 -11.87
CA VAL A 581 16.92 -12.57 -12.52
C VAL A 581 15.95 -13.70 -12.19
N TYR A 582 15.63 -13.89 -10.89
CA TYR A 582 14.66 -14.87 -10.43
C TYR A 582 13.31 -14.75 -11.15
N SER A 583 12.78 -13.52 -11.24
CA SER A 583 11.48 -13.26 -11.86
C SER A 583 11.49 -13.58 -13.37
N ARG A 584 12.58 -13.25 -14.09
CA ARG A 584 12.69 -13.54 -15.53
C ARG A 584 12.91 -15.03 -15.81
N VAL A 585 13.65 -15.75 -14.97
CA VAL A 585 13.81 -17.21 -15.08
C VAL A 585 12.46 -17.91 -14.91
N LEU A 586 11.69 -17.56 -13.88
CA LEU A 586 10.36 -18.13 -13.67
C LEU A 586 9.42 -17.83 -14.84
N TRP A 587 9.46 -16.62 -15.38
CA TRP A 587 8.64 -16.26 -16.53
C TRP A 587 9.00 -17.07 -17.78
N ARG A 588 10.30 -17.30 -18.01
CA ARG A 588 10.76 -18.16 -19.11
C ARG A 588 10.28 -19.61 -18.94
N LEU A 589 10.40 -20.19 -17.75
CA LEU A 589 9.92 -21.55 -17.47
C LEU A 589 8.42 -21.70 -17.74
N ARG A 590 7.63 -20.67 -17.40
CA ARG A 590 6.20 -20.63 -17.68
C ARG A 590 5.92 -20.65 -19.18
N ASN A 591 6.66 -19.87 -19.99
CA ASN A 591 6.50 -19.84 -21.43
C ASN A 591 6.89 -21.15 -22.12
N GLU A 592 7.82 -21.90 -21.54
CA GLU A 592 8.20 -23.24 -22.03
C GLU A 592 7.20 -24.34 -21.63
N CYS A 593 6.11 -23.99 -20.94
CA CYS A 593 5.07 -24.91 -20.45
C CYS A 593 5.68 -26.12 -19.72
N VAL A 594 6.77 -25.92 -18.97
CA VAL A 594 7.42 -27.00 -18.22
C VAL A 594 6.41 -27.52 -17.19
N THR A 595 5.88 -28.72 -17.44
CA THR A 595 4.86 -29.35 -16.60
C THR A 595 5.44 -29.67 -15.23
N VAL A 596 4.73 -29.22 -14.18
CA VAL A 596 5.00 -29.56 -12.79
C VAL A 596 4.70 -31.05 -12.59
N ASN A 597 5.72 -31.81 -12.24
CA ASN A 597 5.67 -33.27 -12.23
C ASN A 597 4.77 -33.79 -11.10
N GLU A 598 4.07 -34.91 -11.34
CA GLU A 598 3.20 -35.66 -10.40
C GLU A 598 3.89 -36.24 -9.16
N LYS A 599 5.18 -35.95 -8.92
CA LYS A 599 6.03 -36.60 -7.90
C LYS A 599 6.02 -35.94 -6.51
N GLY A 600 5.08 -35.05 -6.21
CA GLY A 600 4.89 -34.53 -4.84
C GLY A 600 5.97 -33.58 -4.30
N ASN A 601 6.95 -33.16 -5.11
CA ASN A 601 7.79 -32.02 -4.77
C ASN A 601 7.00 -30.74 -5.04
N HIS A 602 6.57 -30.06 -3.97
CA HIS A 602 5.91 -28.77 -4.03
C HIS A 602 6.86 -27.71 -4.60
N TYR A 603 6.96 -27.59 -5.93
CA TYR A 603 7.46 -26.36 -6.52
C TYR A 603 6.48 -25.24 -6.16
N PRO A 604 6.96 -24.04 -5.80
CA PRO A 604 6.07 -22.94 -5.48
C PRO A 604 5.14 -22.71 -6.67
N ARG A 605 3.84 -22.77 -6.40
CA ARG A 605 2.78 -22.26 -7.26
C ARG A 605 3.27 -21.03 -8.02
N PHE A 606 3.39 -21.15 -9.35
CA PHE A 606 3.83 -20.06 -10.22
C PHE A 606 2.91 -18.83 -10.06
N ASP A 607 1.65 -19.04 -9.70
CA ASP A 607 0.60 -18.05 -9.44
C ASP A 607 0.74 -17.31 -8.09
N ASP A 608 1.30 -17.95 -7.04
CA ASP A 608 1.31 -17.34 -5.70
C ASP A 608 2.58 -16.49 -5.41
N ARG A 609 3.65 -16.66 -6.21
CA ARG A 609 4.98 -16.05 -5.93
C ARG A 609 5.64 -15.32 -7.09
N LEU A 610 5.11 -15.37 -8.31
CA LEU A 610 5.59 -14.42 -9.32
C LEU A 610 5.20 -13.01 -8.88
N PRO A 611 5.99 -11.96 -9.18
CA PRO A 611 5.52 -10.59 -9.06
C PRO A 611 4.44 -10.36 -10.13
N ASP A 612 3.25 -10.89 -9.91
CA ASP A 612 2.09 -10.67 -10.76
C ASP A 612 1.50 -9.32 -10.39
N HIS A 613 1.89 -8.29 -11.15
CA HIS A 613 1.09 -7.07 -11.28
C HIS A 613 1.30 -6.32 -12.62
N VAL A 614 0.82 -6.87 -13.72
CA VAL A 614 -0.27 -6.26 -14.51
C VAL A 614 -1.51 -6.83 -13.80
N HIS A 615 -2.63 -6.12 -13.53
CA HIS A 615 -3.74 -6.66 -12.69
C HIS A 615 -4.33 -8.02 -13.13
N GLU A 616 -3.84 -8.53 -14.24
CA GLU A 616 -4.28 -9.61 -15.08
C GLU A 616 -3.03 -10.09 -15.84
N CYS A 617 -2.81 -11.39 -16.00
CA CYS A 617 -2.47 -11.86 -17.34
C CYS A 617 -3.76 -12.48 -17.91
N GLN A 618 -4.83 -11.68 -17.95
CA GLN A 618 -6.04 -12.02 -18.68
C GLN A 618 -5.78 -11.77 -20.15
N LEU A 619 -6.31 -12.65 -20.99
CA LEU A 619 -6.43 -12.39 -22.42
C LEU A 619 -7.30 -11.14 -22.60
N PRO A 620 -7.13 -10.36 -23.70
CA PRO A 620 -8.09 -9.32 -24.05
C PRO A 620 -9.50 -9.92 -23.99
N ASN A 621 -10.40 -9.28 -23.27
CA ASN A 621 -11.76 -9.75 -23.08
C ASN A 621 -12.51 -9.60 -24.41
N HIS A 622 -12.33 -10.56 -25.32
CA HIS A 622 -13.11 -10.64 -26.55
C HIS A 622 -14.48 -11.21 -26.22
N GLY A 623 -15.34 -10.34 -25.69
CA GLY A 623 -16.78 -10.55 -25.62
C GLY A 623 -17.24 -11.71 -24.74
N THR A 624 -17.35 -11.50 -23.43
CA THR A 624 -18.33 -12.24 -22.61
C THR A 624 -19.02 -11.29 -21.64
N SER A 625 -20.34 -11.37 -21.56
CA SER A 625 -21.13 -10.64 -20.58
C SER A 625 -20.99 -11.34 -19.22
N PHE A 626 -20.47 -10.63 -18.23
CA PHE A 626 -20.40 -11.14 -16.86
C PHE A 626 -21.78 -11.05 -16.20
N ALA A 627 -22.22 -12.14 -15.60
CA ALA A 627 -23.23 -12.10 -14.53
C ALA A 627 -22.56 -11.47 -13.29
N ARG A 628 -23.05 -10.30 -12.87
CA ARG A 628 -22.64 -9.63 -11.63
C ARG A 628 -22.86 -10.56 -10.43
N CYS A 629 -22.11 -10.29 -9.35
CA CYS A 629 -22.41 -10.78 -8.00
C CYS A 629 -23.93 -10.77 -7.76
N ARG A 630 -24.45 -11.92 -7.36
CA ARG A 630 -25.90 -12.19 -7.30
C ARG A 630 -26.56 -11.15 -6.42
N SER A 631 -27.60 -10.51 -6.95
CA SER A 631 -28.33 -9.49 -6.22
C SER A 631 -29.13 -10.12 -5.07
N LEU A 632 -29.48 -9.34 -4.05
CA LEU A 632 -30.39 -9.74 -2.96
C LEU A 632 -31.75 -10.27 -3.50
N ALA A 633 -32.15 -9.80 -4.69
CA ALA A 633 -33.34 -10.29 -5.40
C ALA A 633 -33.17 -11.72 -5.94
N ASP A 634 -31.95 -12.14 -6.30
CA ASP A 634 -31.65 -13.50 -6.75
C ASP A 634 -31.60 -14.48 -5.57
N ILE A 635 -31.13 -14.02 -4.41
CA ILE A 635 -31.18 -14.79 -3.15
C ILE A 635 -32.64 -14.97 -2.69
N GLN A 636 -33.47 -13.93 -2.78
CA GLN A 636 -34.91 -14.03 -2.50
C GLN A 636 -35.66 -14.93 -3.49
N ARG A 637 -35.29 -14.91 -4.78
CA ARG A 637 -35.84 -15.85 -5.76
C ARG A 637 -35.50 -17.30 -5.45
N MET A 638 -34.29 -17.59 -4.98
CA MET A 638 -33.92 -18.95 -4.59
C MET A 638 -34.57 -19.40 -3.28
N ARG A 639 -34.75 -18.48 -2.31
CA ARG A 639 -35.49 -18.76 -1.07
C ARG A 639 -36.97 -19.10 -1.36
N ASN A 640 -37.59 -18.36 -2.28
CA ASN A 640 -38.95 -18.63 -2.76
C ASN A 640 -39.04 -19.90 -3.64
N LYS A 641 -37.91 -20.37 -4.19
CA LYS A 641 -37.83 -21.63 -4.95
C LYS A 641 -37.68 -22.84 -4.02
N GLY A 642 -36.87 -22.72 -2.97
CA GLY A 642 -36.74 -23.74 -1.91
C GLY A 642 -38.05 -23.97 -1.15
N GLU A 643 -38.78 -22.90 -0.81
CA GLU A 643 -40.09 -23.01 -0.17
C GLU A 643 -41.19 -23.63 -1.07
N ARG A 644 -41.00 -23.63 -2.40
CA ARG A 644 -41.88 -24.34 -3.35
C ARG A 644 -41.53 -25.81 -3.55
N GLU A 645 -40.29 -26.20 -3.29
CA GLU A 645 -39.80 -27.57 -3.44
C GLU A 645 -39.96 -28.38 -2.14
N ASP A 646 -39.87 -27.74 -0.98
CA ASP A 646 -40.12 -28.36 0.34
C ASP A 646 -41.61 -28.69 0.59
N GLY A 647 -42.53 -28.16 -0.24
CA GLY A 647 -43.95 -28.49 -0.20
C GLY A 647 -44.33 -29.81 -0.85
N LYS A 648 -43.39 -30.57 -1.44
CA LYS A 648 -43.68 -31.81 -2.19
C LYS A 648 -42.98 -33.08 -1.72
N ALA A 649 -42.18 -33.05 -0.66
CA ALA A 649 -41.49 -34.23 -0.14
C ALA A 649 -41.99 -34.60 1.26
N SER A 650 -43.25 -35.03 1.36
CA SER A 650 -43.73 -35.84 2.50
C SER A 650 -43.66 -37.31 2.14
N GLY A 651 -42.70 -38.03 2.72
CA GLY A 651 -42.72 -39.49 2.69
C GLY A 651 -41.38 -40.19 2.92
N TRP A 652 -41.31 -40.87 4.07
CA TRP A 652 -40.50 -42.07 4.39
C TRP A 652 -39.15 -41.92 5.12
N ALA A 653 -39.23 -42.21 6.43
CA ALA A 653 -38.41 -43.15 7.24
C ALA A 653 -36.93 -42.84 7.65
N SER A 654 -36.80 -42.30 8.88
CA SER A 654 -36.02 -42.76 10.06
C SER A 654 -34.56 -43.33 10.04
N TYR A 655 -33.71 -42.67 10.88
CA TYR A 655 -32.45 -43.07 11.60
C TYR A 655 -31.06 -42.89 10.92
N PRO A 656 -29.92 -42.76 11.68
CA PRO A 656 -29.50 -41.59 12.47
C PRO A 656 -28.05 -41.07 12.17
N ALA A 657 -27.75 -39.89 12.70
CA ALA A 657 -26.46 -39.21 12.93
C ALA A 657 -25.13 -39.83 12.42
N ALA A 658 -24.40 -39.04 11.62
CA ALA A 658 -22.95 -39.01 11.61
C ALA A 658 -22.45 -37.62 11.19
N ASP A 659 -21.34 -37.21 11.79
CA ASP A 659 -20.62 -35.95 11.60
C ASP A 659 -20.54 -35.48 10.15
N ASP A 660 -20.86 -34.21 9.91
CA ASP A 660 -20.26 -33.50 8.79
C ASP A 660 -19.99 -32.04 9.17
N THR A 661 -18.70 -31.79 9.37
CA THR A 661 -18.09 -30.47 9.48
C THR A 661 -18.09 -29.79 8.11
N GLY A 662 -19.15 -29.04 7.77
CA GLY A 662 -19.12 -28.03 6.69
C GLY A 662 -18.72 -26.67 7.29
N PHE A 663 -17.54 -26.09 7.05
CA PHE A 663 -17.00 -25.56 5.79
C PHE A 663 -17.96 -24.61 5.07
N TRP A 664 -17.88 -23.34 5.44
CA TRP A 664 -18.25 -22.15 4.68
C TRP A 664 -17.19 -21.07 4.93
#